data_AF-A0A016TLC9-F1
#
_entry.id   AF-A0A016TLC9-F1
#
_cell.length_a   1.000
_cell.length_b   1.000
_cell.length_c   1.000
_cell.angle_alpha   90.00
_cell.angle_beta   90.00
_cell.angle_gamma   90.00
#
_symmetry.space_group_name_H-M   'P 1'
#
loop_
_entity.id
_entity.type
_entity.pdbx_description
1 polymer ?
#
loop_
_entity_poly.entity_id
_entity_poly.type
_entity_poly.pdbx_seq_one_letter_code
_entity_poly.pdbx_strand_id
1 'polypeptide(L)'
;MTFYTGASGGRRGGYVPGRDPMVDEVMRGWQQRYCKFSDVSICVTTFNVNGKSPPNVLRGWFPDGDVCDFYAVGLQEMDLSVGTYIIDNPKKMEEWMECILTSLPGGGKNYRVVSSMRLIGIFVVLFQSRVSSVKVSKINAAYIATGISMLVNKLGNKGGTAISLRFNDTLVCFVNCHLAAGTGELDRRNQDFSYVDKSRKVSCSVQFFQQYIFRDISQLTFNDGLSIYDHDAVFWFGDLNYRLKVENSAWTGEQVRQIASCSEFPALFKYDQLREQQSIGQVFVGFQEPEVLPFRPTYKYDAGSSTWDSSEKARVPAWCDRILWWTRDPDTRLNLKRFESVEQITISDHKPVRACFALTVRSIDQAKADKLYDEAIREADRRANELLPQVSLSMTEVDFGEVRFLEPRSRLITIKNTGKSTVRFKFLVRPERGICAKWLQITPPHYVIPIGQSTQISITVVIDKEISWELKDTKLQDILVMNLEHGRDYFVPVTAQYYPRCFGVSLEHLMKRKLEPEKNLIDFGDGLEEDEEICPPNIPREVYRLICALQRLGTQKLDLNDIVDNSTFITVRNALENDFPKDLTQLQVPALALYSALLRLFDTLKDPLIPFSVQREIRVACSDATALWKIISSLPPVNAAIIEYLIDYLRELIAQIPEATGLLQFFFLGKCVAESLENAGDYHGGIDCVRLLEQLVAWADVIFRGGALLTTVPHLEPRVVALRSLCAYRRDVAIFGS
;
A
#
# COMPACT_ATOMS: atom_id res chain seq x y z
N MET A 1 -7.03 -25.76 2.40
CA MET A 1 -8.40 -26.22 2.08
C MET A 1 -9.22 -24.97 1.82
N THR A 2 -9.26 -24.51 0.57
CA THR A 2 -10.18 -23.45 0.13
C THR A 2 -11.47 -24.09 -0.31
N PHE A 3 -12.58 -23.48 0.11
CA PHE A 3 -13.94 -24.01 0.03
C PHE A 3 -14.43 -24.05 -1.43
N TYR A 4 -14.42 -25.23 -2.04
CA TYR A 4 -15.42 -25.59 -3.04
C TYR A 4 -16.51 -26.40 -2.33
N THR A 5 -17.34 -25.73 -1.52
CA THR A 5 -18.65 -26.28 -1.20
C THR A 5 -19.48 -26.25 -2.48
N GLY A 6 -19.36 -27.31 -3.27
CA GLY A 6 -20.29 -27.61 -4.35
C GLY A 6 -21.66 -27.84 -3.75
N ALA A 7 -22.45 -26.78 -3.63
CA ALA A 7 -23.89 -26.91 -3.61
C ALA A 7 -24.31 -27.53 -4.94
N SER A 8 -25.15 -28.57 -4.85
CA SER A 8 -25.73 -29.40 -5.91
C SER A 8 -24.86 -30.54 -6.46
N GLY A 9 -25.17 -31.75 -5.99
CA GLY A 9 -24.81 -33.03 -6.62
C GLY A 9 -25.56 -33.27 -7.94
N GLY A 10 -25.49 -32.32 -8.87
CA GLY A 10 -25.87 -32.52 -10.26
C GLY A 10 -24.66 -32.99 -11.08
N ARG A 11 -24.87 -33.87 -12.06
CA ARG A 11 -23.83 -34.31 -13.02
C ARG A 11 -22.95 -33.12 -13.43
N ARG A 12 -21.65 -33.19 -13.13
CA ARG A 12 -20.69 -32.14 -13.53
C ARG A 12 -20.79 -31.96 -15.04
N GLY A 13 -21.32 -30.82 -15.48
CA GLY A 13 -21.41 -30.48 -16.89
C GLY A 13 -20.03 -30.42 -17.54
N GLY A 14 -19.97 -30.62 -18.86
CA GLY A 14 -18.74 -30.54 -19.65
C GLY A 14 -18.06 -29.17 -19.60
N TYR A 15 -16.90 -29.06 -20.25
CA TYR A 15 -16.14 -27.82 -20.32
C TYR A 15 -16.93 -26.73 -21.05
N VAL A 16 -17.14 -25.60 -20.38
CA VAL A 16 -17.76 -24.40 -20.96
C VAL A 16 -16.78 -23.25 -20.80
N PRO A 17 -16.23 -22.70 -21.91
CA PRO A 17 -15.35 -21.53 -21.85
C PRO A 17 -16.01 -20.35 -21.14
N GLY A 18 -15.27 -19.62 -20.32
CA GLY A 18 -15.71 -18.45 -19.57
C GLY A 18 -16.34 -18.76 -18.20
N ARG A 19 -16.39 -20.04 -17.80
CA ARG A 19 -16.99 -20.46 -16.52
C ARG A 19 -16.05 -20.29 -15.33
N ASP A 20 -14.77 -20.60 -15.52
CA ASP A 20 -13.73 -20.51 -14.50
C ASP A 20 -12.43 -20.00 -15.15
N PRO A 21 -12.01 -18.75 -14.88
CA PRO A 21 -10.85 -18.15 -15.52
C PRO A 21 -9.54 -18.94 -15.32
N MET A 22 -9.34 -19.57 -14.16
CA MET A 22 -8.11 -20.32 -13.89
C MET A 22 -8.08 -21.63 -14.69
N VAL A 23 -9.23 -22.30 -14.79
CA VAL A 23 -9.36 -23.51 -15.63
C VAL A 23 -9.28 -23.16 -17.11
N ASP A 24 -9.87 -22.04 -17.52
CA ASP A 24 -9.81 -21.54 -18.89
C ASP A 24 -8.37 -21.23 -19.33
N GLU A 25 -7.53 -20.71 -18.43
CA GLU A 25 -6.11 -20.50 -18.70
C GLU A 25 -5.36 -21.82 -18.96
N VAL A 26 -5.61 -22.84 -18.14
CA VAL A 26 -5.03 -24.18 -18.35
C VAL A 26 -5.53 -24.79 -19.66
N MET A 27 -6.84 -24.77 -19.89
CA MET A 27 -7.46 -25.27 -21.11
C MET A 27 -6.92 -24.54 -22.34
N ARG A 28 -6.72 -23.21 -22.27
CA ARG A 28 -6.09 -22.41 -23.33
C ARG A 28 -4.70 -22.94 -23.69
N GLY A 29 -3.86 -23.21 -22.68
CA GLY A 29 -2.54 -23.82 -22.90
C GLY A 29 -2.60 -25.24 -23.47
N TRP A 30 -3.75 -25.90 -23.40
CA TRP A 30 -3.98 -27.26 -23.90
C TRP A 30 -4.76 -27.33 -25.20
N GLN A 31 -5.01 -26.20 -25.87
CA GLN A 31 -5.81 -26.16 -27.09
C GLN A 31 -5.35 -27.15 -28.16
N GLN A 32 -4.05 -27.43 -28.29
CA GLN A 32 -3.54 -28.43 -29.23
C GLN A 32 -4.05 -29.87 -28.97
N ARG A 33 -4.48 -30.18 -27.74
CA ARG A 33 -5.00 -31.51 -27.34
C ARG A 33 -6.45 -31.74 -27.77
N TYR A 34 -7.24 -30.67 -27.91
CA TYR A 34 -8.69 -30.76 -28.14
C TYR A 34 -9.24 -29.86 -29.25
N CYS A 35 -8.43 -29.00 -29.86
CA CYS A 35 -8.82 -28.18 -31.01
C CYS A 35 -8.24 -28.72 -32.31
N LYS A 36 -8.98 -28.53 -33.41
CA LYS A 36 -8.43 -28.54 -34.77
C LYS A 36 -8.24 -27.09 -35.23
N PHE A 37 -7.21 -26.84 -36.03
CA PHE A 37 -6.89 -25.52 -36.54
C PHE A 37 -6.93 -25.52 -38.05
N SER A 38 -7.47 -24.45 -38.63
CA SER A 38 -7.52 -24.22 -40.08
C SER A 38 -7.31 -22.75 -40.38
N ASP A 39 -6.61 -22.43 -41.46
CA ASP A 39 -6.41 -21.05 -41.87
C ASP A 39 -7.61 -20.53 -42.67
N VAL A 40 -7.97 -19.28 -42.43
CA VAL A 40 -9.07 -18.57 -43.09
C VAL A 40 -8.51 -17.30 -43.71
N SER A 41 -8.87 -17.05 -44.97
CA SER A 41 -8.45 -15.87 -45.72
C SER A 41 -9.47 -14.73 -45.57
N ILE A 42 -9.02 -13.56 -45.12
CA ILE A 42 -9.89 -12.40 -44.83
C ILE A 42 -9.35 -11.19 -45.57
N CYS A 43 -10.17 -10.58 -46.42
CA CYS A 43 -9.90 -9.26 -46.99
C CYS A 43 -10.64 -8.19 -46.19
N VAL A 44 -9.92 -7.26 -45.59
CA VAL A 44 -10.48 -6.06 -44.94
C VAL A 44 -10.22 -4.87 -45.87
N THR A 45 -11.23 -4.06 -46.15
CA THR A 45 -11.07 -2.85 -46.96
C THR A 45 -11.88 -1.69 -46.41
N THR A 46 -11.34 -0.49 -46.54
CA THR A 46 -11.98 0.77 -46.13
C THR A 46 -12.01 1.77 -47.28
N PHE A 47 -13.08 2.56 -47.38
CA PHE A 47 -13.21 3.62 -48.37
C PHE A 47 -14.13 4.76 -47.91
N ASN A 48 -13.57 5.96 -47.71
CA ASN A 48 -14.38 7.18 -47.59
C ASN A 48 -14.89 7.58 -48.99
N VAL A 49 -16.21 7.53 -49.19
CA VAL A 49 -16.84 7.72 -50.51
C VAL A 49 -17.35 9.14 -50.75
N ASN A 50 -17.16 10.06 -49.79
CA ASN A 50 -17.46 11.50 -49.93
C ASN A 50 -18.86 11.79 -50.52
N GLY A 51 -19.88 11.10 -50.00
CA GLY A 51 -21.28 11.25 -50.38
C GLY A 51 -21.63 10.82 -51.80
N LYS A 52 -20.69 10.24 -52.56
CA LYS A 52 -20.87 9.83 -53.95
C LYS A 52 -21.80 8.62 -54.03
N SER A 53 -22.59 8.58 -55.10
CA SER A 53 -23.36 7.40 -55.45
C SER A 53 -22.45 6.31 -56.04
N PRO A 54 -22.71 5.03 -55.75
CA PRO A 54 -21.93 3.94 -56.31
C PRO A 54 -22.19 3.80 -57.82
N PRO A 55 -21.20 3.41 -58.63
CA PRO A 55 -21.46 2.88 -59.96
C PRO A 55 -22.04 1.46 -59.86
N ASN A 56 -22.47 0.86 -60.96
CA ASN A 56 -22.96 -0.53 -60.96
C ASN A 56 -21.86 -1.52 -60.52
N VAL A 57 -20.61 -1.28 -60.91
CA VAL A 57 -19.45 -2.13 -60.57
C VAL A 57 -18.20 -1.25 -60.39
N LEU A 58 -17.46 -1.46 -59.31
CA LEU A 58 -16.16 -0.87 -59.05
C LEU A 58 -15.04 -1.83 -59.45
N ARG A 59 -14.68 -1.80 -60.74
CA ARG A 59 -13.62 -2.65 -61.30
C ARG A 59 -12.27 -2.35 -60.65
N GLY A 60 -11.54 -3.42 -60.30
CA GLY A 60 -10.21 -3.33 -59.70
C GLY A 60 -10.20 -3.11 -58.19
N TRP A 61 -11.34 -2.95 -57.51
CA TRP A 61 -11.37 -2.85 -56.04
C TRP A 61 -10.87 -4.14 -55.36
N PHE A 62 -11.18 -5.29 -55.95
CA PHE A 62 -10.68 -6.59 -55.51
C PHE A 62 -9.82 -7.19 -56.63
N PRO A 63 -8.69 -7.86 -56.32
CA PRO A 63 -7.83 -8.44 -57.34
C PRO A 63 -8.51 -9.63 -58.02
N ASP A 64 -8.23 -9.82 -59.30
CA ASP A 64 -8.63 -11.02 -60.03
C ASP A 64 -7.67 -12.16 -59.69
N GLY A 65 -8.12 -13.16 -58.93
CA GLY A 65 -7.36 -14.40 -58.63
C GLY A 65 -7.20 -14.77 -57.16
N ASP A 66 -7.18 -13.77 -56.25
CA ASP A 66 -7.08 -14.00 -54.80
C ASP A 66 -8.48 -13.94 -54.15
N VAL A 67 -9.19 -15.06 -54.19
CA VAL A 67 -10.50 -15.22 -53.56
C VAL A 67 -10.33 -15.49 -52.07
N CYS A 68 -10.81 -14.56 -51.23
CA CYS A 68 -10.85 -14.74 -49.77
C CYS A 68 -12.13 -15.45 -49.33
N ASP A 69 -12.07 -16.13 -48.18
CA ASP A 69 -13.23 -16.68 -47.50
C ASP A 69 -14.19 -15.58 -47.06
N PHE A 70 -13.64 -14.46 -46.58
CA PHE A 70 -14.38 -13.32 -46.05
C PHE A 70 -13.90 -11.99 -46.62
N TYR A 71 -14.86 -11.08 -46.84
CA TYR A 71 -14.62 -9.70 -47.22
C TYR A 71 -15.33 -8.76 -46.25
N ALA A 72 -14.58 -8.05 -45.41
CA ALA A 72 -15.08 -7.00 -44.53
C ALA A 72 -14.87 -5.64 -45.19
N VAL A 73 -15.94 -4.92 -45.49
CA VAL A 73 -15.91 -3.65 -46.22
C VAL A 73 -16.47 -2.55 -45.33
N GLY A 74 -15.69 -1.49 -45.13
CA GLY A 74 -16.06 -0.30 -44.36
C GLY A 74 -16.14 0.92 -45.24
N LEU A 75 -17.28 1.60 -45.24
CA LEU A 75 -17.48 2.89 -45.90
C LEU A 75 -17.60 4.00 -44.86
N GLN A 76 -17.13 5.18 -45.24
CA GLN A 76 -17.36 6.44 -44.53
C GLN A 76 -17.93 7.47 -45.50
N GLU A 77 -18.71 8.42 -44.98
CA GLU A 77 -19.43 9.43 -45.78
C GLU A 77 -20.31 8.82 -46.87
N MET A 78 -20.84 7.61 -46.67
CA MET A 78 -21.73 6.94 -47.61
C MET A 78 -22.96 7.79 -47.96
N ASP A 79 -23.47 8.53 -46.96
CA ASP A 79 -24.50 9.53 -47.19
C ASP A 79 -24.25 10.80 -46.36
N LEU A 80 -24.17 11.93 -47.07
CA LEU A 80 -24.02 13.27 -46.51
C LEU A 80 -25.31 14.09 -46.57
N SER A 81 -26.42 13.50 -47.07
CA SER A 81 -27.67 14.23 -47.23
C SER A 81 -28.28 14.62 -45.88
N VAL A 82 -28.73 15.88 -45.77
CA VAL A 82 -29.32 16.44 -44.52
C VAL A 82 -30.55 15.64 -44.08
N GLY A 83 -31.32 15.09 -45.04
CA GLY A 83 -32.49 14.27 -44.79
C GLY A 83 -32.19 13.01 -43.98
N THR A 84 -31.03 12.37 -44.19
CA THR A 84 -30.62 11.14 -43.49
C THR A 84 -30.31 11.37 -42.00
N TYR A 85 -30.13 12.63 -41.58
CA TYR A 85 -30.02 12.99 -40.16
C TYR A 85 -31.37 13.10 -39.45
N ILE A 86 -32.47 13.17 -40.21
CA ILE A 86 -33.84 13.39 -39.71
C ILE A 86 -34.72 12.16 -39.96
N ILE A 87 -34.58 11.52 -41.12
CA ILE A 87 -35.34 10.36 -41.58
C ILE A 87 -34.35 9.28 -42.03
N ASP A 88 -34.45 8.08 -41.47
CA ASP A 88 -33.58 6.98 -41.87
C ASP A 88 -33.92 6.47 -43.28
N ASN A 89 -32.99 6.65 -44.23
CA ASN A 89 -33.15 6.22 -45.63
C ASN A 89 -32.08 5.19 -46.03
N PRO A 90 -32.45 3.92 -46.25
CA PRO A 90 -31.48 2.86 -46.55
C PRO A 90 -31.05 2.82 -48.02
N LYS A 91 -31.66 3.59 -48.93
CA LYS A 91 -31.46 3.42 -50.38
C LYS A 91 -29.98 3.45 -50.81
N LYS A 92 -29.21 4.43 -50.34
CA LYS A 92 -27.77 4.50 -50.67
C LYS A 92 -26.98 3.32 -50.10
N MET A 93 -27.36 2.83 -48.93
CA MET A 93 -26.74 1.63 -48.34
C MET A 93 -26.98 0.41 -49.21
N GLU A 94 -28.20 0.22 -49.71
CA GLU A 94 -28.58 -0.87 -50.60
C GLU A 94 -27.82 -0.79 -51.94
N GLU A 95 -27.77 0.39 -52.55
CA GLU A 95 -27.02 0.64 -53.79
C GLU A 95 -25.52 0.33 -53.61
N TRP A 96 -24.92 0.77 -52.50
CA TRP A 96 -23.50 0.49 -52.20
C TRP A 96 -23.26 -0.98 -51.93
N MET A 97 -24.15 -1.64 -51.18
CA MET A 97 -24.07 -3.07 -50.91
C MET A 97 -24.15 -3.91 -52.18
N GLU A 98 -25.04 -3.56 -53.12
CA GLU A 98 -25.16 -4.23 -54.42
C GLU A 98 -23.92 -3.99 -55.31
N CYS A 99 -23.41 -2.77 -55.35
CA CYS A 99 -22.18 -2.43 -56.06
C CYS A 99 -20.99 -3.24 -55.54
N ILE A 100 -20.78 -3.28 -54.22
CA ILE A 100 -19.70 -4.05 -53.58
C ILE A 100 -19.85 -5.52 -53.91
N LEU A 101 -21.04 -6.09 -53.70
CA LEU A 101 -21.32 -7.50 -53.95
C LEU A 101 -21.04 -7.88 -55.42
N THR A 102 -21.41 -7.03 -56.37
CA THR A 102 -21.17 -7.25 -57.80
C THR A 102 -19.69 -7.11 -58.18
N SER A 103 -18.93 -6.31 -57.41
CA SER A 103 -17.50 -6.07 -57.62
C SER A 103 -16.60 -7.16 -57.04
N LEU A 104 -17.12 -8.04 -56.17
CA LEU A 104 -16.34 -9.15 -55.60
C LEU A 104 -15.87 -10.15 -56.67
N PRO A 105 -14.74 -10.86 -56.45
CA PRO A 105 -14.16 -11.75 -57.46
C PRO A 105 -15.13 -12.86 -57.90
N GLY A 106 -15.37 -12.96 -59.21
CA GLY A 106 -16.33 -13.91 -59.79
C GLY A 106 -17.81 -13.50 -59.67
N GLY A 107 -18.09 -12.29 -59.16
CA GLY A 107 -19.42 -11.69 -59.08
C GLY A 107 -20.24 -12.13 -57.85
N GLY A 108 -21.33 -11.40 -57.61
CA GLY A 108 -22.11 -11.48 -56.37
C GLY A 108 -22.75 -12.84 -56.05
N LYS A 109 -22.99 -13.68 -57.07
CA LYS A 109 -23.59 -15.02 -56.88
C LYS A 109 -22.73 -15.94 -56.01
N ASN A 110 -21.42 -15.72 -55.98
CA ASN A 110 -20.48 -16.56 -55.22
C ASN A 110 -20.40 -16.20 -53.73
N TYR A 111 -21.11 -15.14 -53.30
CA TYR A 111 -21.03 -14.64 -51.93
C TYR A 111 -22.41 -14.54 -51.29
N ARG A 112 -22.41 -14.43 -49.97
CA ARG A 112 -23.58 -14.06 -49.16
C ARG A 112 -23.19 -12.97 -48.19
N VAL A 113 -24.14 -12.09 -47.87
CA VAL A 113 -24.00 -11.15 -46.74
C VAL A 113 -24.11 -11.94 -45.44
N VAL A 114 -23.15 -11.75 -44.54
CA VAL A 114 -23.15 -12.32 -43.18
C VAL A 114 -23.84 -11.38 -42.21
N SER A 115 -23.42 -10.12 -42.20
CA SER A 115 -23.96 -9.08 -41.33
C SER A 115 -23.56 -7.71 -41.86
N SER A 116 -24.30 -6.69 -41.47
CA SER A 116 -24.01 -5.29 -41.78
C SER A 116 -24.47 -4.36 -40.66
N MET A 117 -23.79 -3.23 -40.49
CA MET A 117 -24.16 -2.20 -39.52
C MET A 117 -23.91 -0.81 -40.09
N ARG A 118 -24.84 0.11 -39.81
CA ARG A 118 -24.79 1.50 -40.30
C ARG A 118 -25.02 2.49 -39.16
N LEU A 119 -24.22 3.55 -39.16
CA LEU A 119 -24.41 4.78 -38.40
C LEU A 119 -24.31 5.95 -39.39
N ILE A 120 -25.46 6.47 -39.86
CA ILE A 120 -25.56 7.53 -40.87
C ILE A 120 -24.72 7.17 -42.11
N GLY A 121 -23.56 7.81 -42.30
CA GLY A 121 -22.65 7.57 -43.44
C GLY A 121 -21.51 6.58 -43.13
N ILE A 122 -21.46 6.01 -41.93
CA ILE A 122 -20.46 5.02 -41.52
C ILE A 122 -21.10 3.64 -41.65
N PHE A 123 -20.59 2.80 -42.53
CA PHE A 123 -21.22 1.52 -42.88
C PHE A 123 -20.19 0.41 -42.89
N VAL A 124 -20.48 -0.72 -42.24
CA VAL A 124 -19.66 -1.94 -42.33
C VAL A 124 -20.52 -3.09 -42.81
N VAL A 125 -19.99 -3.90 -43.71
CA VAL A 125 -20.63 -5.11 -44.21
C VAL A 125 -19.61 -6.23 -44.34
N LEU A 126 -20.02 -7.44 -43.96
CA LEU A 126 -19.22 -8.64 -44.07
C LEU A 126 -19.84 -9.60 -45.08
N PHE A 127 -19.07 -10.00 -46.07
CA PHE A 127 -19.43 -11.04 -47.02
C PHE A 127 -18.66 -12.32 -46.74
N GLN A 128 -19.30 -13.46 -47.01
CA GLN A 128 -18.67 -14.78 -46.97
C GLN A 128 -18.79 -15.44 -48.34
N SER A 129 -17.68 -16.02 -48.80
CA SER A 129 -17.66 -16.90 -49.98
C SER A 129 -18.51 -18.14 -49.73
N ARG A 130 -19.36 -18.50 -50.70
CA ARG A 130 -20.25 -19.68 -50.60
C ARG A 130 -19.49 -21.00 -50.59
N VAL A 131 -18.24 -21.02 -51.05
CA VAL A 131 -17.38 -22.21 -51.01
C VAL A 131 -16.57 -22.31 -49.71
N SER A 132 -16.61 -21.29 -48.85
CA SER A 132 -15.91 -21.32 -47.56
C SER A 132 -16.55 -22.35 -46.63
N SER A 133 -15.73 -23.22 -46.02
CA SER A 133 -16.18 -24.22 -45.04
C SER A 133 -16.32 -23.67 -43.62
N VAL A 134 -15.99 -22.39 -43.39
CA VAL A 134 -16.00 -21.77 -42.06
C VAL A 134 -17.43 -21.56 -41.59
N LYS A 135 -17.75 -22.08 -40.41
CA LYS A 135 -19.05 -21.86 -39.77
C LYS A 135 -19.06 -20.49 -39.12
N VAL A 136 -20.09 -19.69 -39.38
CA VAL A 136 -20.31 -18.40 -38.71
C VAL A 136 -21.45 -18.55 -37.72
N SER A 137 -21.27 -18.09 -36.50
CA SER A 137 -22.29 -18.09 -35.45
C SER A 137 -22.13 -16.88 -34.51
N LYS A 138 -23.10 -16.68 -33.60
CA LYS A 138 -23.07 -15.62 -32.56
C LYS A 138 -22.80 -14.23 -33.14
N ILE A 139 -23.52 -13.90 -34.23
CA ILE A 139 -23.37 -12.63 -34.92
C ILE A 139 -24.06 -11.54 -34.10
N ASN A 140 -23.31 -10.53 -33.71
CA ASN A 140 -23.78 -9.29 -33.10
C ASN A 140 -23.24 -8.10 -33.89
N ALA A 141 -23.97 -6.99 -33.84
CA ALA A 141 -23.54 -5.75 -34.45
C ALA A 141 -23.98 -4.57 -33.59
N ALA A 142 -23.12 -3.57 -33.50
CA ALA A 142 -23.35 -2.40 -32.65
C ALA A 142 -22.69 -1.15 -33.27
N TYR A 143 -23.10 0.03 -32.80
CA TYR A 143 -22.52 1.30 -33.22
C TYR A 143 -22.42 2.27 -32.05
N ILE A 144 -21.57 3.27 -32.19
CA ILE A 144 -21.40 4.37 -31.24
C ILE A 144 -21.15 5.67 -31.99
N ALA A 145 -21.86 6.73 -31.61
CA ALA A 145 -21.72 8.06 -32.22
C ALA A 145 -20.85 8.97 -31.34
N THR A 146 -19.85 9.60 -31.94
CA THR A 146 -18.87 10.49 -31.28
C THR A 146 -18.93 11.94 -31.79
N GLY A 147 -19.86 12.29 -32.70
CA GLY A 147 -20.01 13.63 -33.28
C GLY A 147 -20.52 14.74 -32.32
N ILE A 148 -20.66 15.97 -32.84
CA ILE A 148 -21.04 17.18 -32.08
C ILE A 148 -22.43 17.03 -31.44
N SER A 149 -22.49 17.31 -30.14
CA SER A 149 -23.67 17.24 -29.29
C SER A 149 -24.21 18.64 -29.02
N MET A 150 -25.00 19.20 -29.95
CA MET A 150 -25.83 20.36 -29.61
C MET A 150 -27.13 19.85 -28.99
N LEU A 151 -27.52 20.48 -27.88
CA LEU A 151 -28.68 20.19 -27.06
C LEU A 151 -29.90 19.92 -27.95
N VAL A 152 -30.48 18.72 -27.79
CA VAL A 152 -31.63 18.17 -28.54
C VAL A 152 -31.28 17.69 -29.97
N ASN A 153 -31.21 16.35 -30.12
CA ASN A 153 -30.93 15.55 -31.35
C ASN A 153 -29.44 15.31 -31.68
N LYS A 154 -28.96 14.14 -31.25
CA LYS A 154 -27.62 13.57 -31.53
C LYS A 154 -27.38 13.44 -33.05
N LEU A 155 -26.53 14.28 -33.64
CA LEU A 155 -26.13 14.16 -35.05
C LEU A 155 -24.87 13.27 -35.17
N GLY A 156 -25.06 11.99 -35.51
CA GLY A 156 -24.02 10.93 -35.54
C GLY A 156 -23.16 10.88 -36.81
N ASN A 157 -22.54 11.99 -37.22
CA ASN A 157 -21.68 12.03 -38.42
C ASN A 157 -20.24 11.49 -38.20
N LYS A 158 -19.87 11.19 -36.95
CA LYS A 158 -18.60 10.62 -36.52
C LYS A 158 -18.86 9.53 -35.49
N GLY A 159 -18.02 8.51 -35.46
CA GLY A 159 -18.21 7.36 -34.58
C GLY A 159 -17.68 6.06 -35.16
N GLY A 160 -18.20 4.94 -34.65
CA GLY A 160 -17.81 3.59 -35.03
C GLY A 160 -19.00 2.66 -35.21
N THR A 161 -18.84 1.70 -36.09
CA THR A 161 -19.74 0.56 -36.32
C THR A 161 -18.91 -0.72 -36.18
N ALA A 162 -19.47 -1.75 -35.56
CA ALA A 162 -18.75 -2.98 -35.31
C ALA A 162 -19.62 -4.23 -35.56
N ILE A 163 -18.98 -5.29 -36.02
CA ILE A 163 -19.56 -6.63 -36.16
C ILE A 163 -18.72 -7.60 -35.33
N SER A 164 -19.35 -8.22 -34.34
CA SER A 164 -18.83 -9.32 -33.53
C SER A 164 -19.42 -10.64 -34.01
N LEU A 165 -18.60 -11.68 -34.11
CA LEU A 165 -19.06 -13.00 -34.51
C LEU A 165 -18.05 -14.08 -34.13
N ARG A 166 -18.43 -15.33 -34.40
CA ARG A 166 -17.57 -16.50 -34.24
C ARG A 166 -17.29 -17.18 -35.56
N PHE A 167 -16.02 -17.29 -35.94
CA PHE A 167 -15.53 -18.17 -37.01
C PHE A 167 -15.14 -19.52 -36.40
N ASN A 168 -15.93 -20.55 -36.70
CA ASN A 168 -15.90 -21.83 -35.99
C ASN A 168 -16.00 -21.60 -34.48
N ASP A 169 -14.90 -21.79 -33.74
CA ASP A 169 -14.81 -21.57 -32.30
C ASP A 169 -13.94 -20.36 -31.88
N THR A 170 -13.46 -19.56 -32.85
CA THR A 170 -12.68 -18.33 -32.68
C THR A 170 -13.58 -17.09 -32.76
N LEU A 171 -13.50 -16.19 -31.78
CA LEU A 171 -14.21 -14.90 -31.77
C LEU A 171 -13.45 -13.86 -32.58
N VAL A 172 -14.14 -13.19 -33.50
CA VAL A 172 -13.57 -12.19 -34.41
C VAL A 172 -14.44 -10.93 -34.40
N CYS A 173 -13.81 -9.77 -34.32
CA CYS A 173 -14.48 -8.46 -34.36
C CYS A 173 -13.96 -7.61 -35.52
N PHE A 174 -14.87 -6.94 -36.22
CA PHE A 174 -14.57 -5.97 -37.28
C PHE A 174 -15.13 -4.61 -36.86
N VAL A 175 -14.27 -3.61 -36.72
CA VAL A 175 -14.62 -2.25 -36.29
C VAL A 175 -14.30 -1.28 -37.42
N ASN A 176 -15.32 -0.65 -37.99
CA ASN A 176 -15.19 0.45 -38.94
C ASN A 176 -15.48 1.79 -38.24
N CYS A 177 -14.65 2.81 -38.41
CA CYS A 177 -14.92 4.13 -37.85
C CYS A 177 -14.63 5.31 -38.77
N HIS A 178 -15.15 6.47 -38.36
CA HIS A 178 -14.85 7.77 -38.94
C HIS A 178 -14.59 8.76 -37.79
N LEU A 179 -13.31 9.07 -37.55
CA LEU A 179 -12.87 9.91 -36.43
C LEU A 179 -12.87 11.40 -36.81
N ALA A 180 -12.77 12.29 -35.81
CA ALA A 180 -12.77 13.74 -35.99
C ALA A 180 -11.79 14.24 -37.06
N ALA A 181 -12.32 15.05 -37.98
CA ALA A 181 -11.58 15.62 -39.10
C ALA A 181 -10.99 16.99 -38.75
N GLY A 182 -9.89 17.36 -39.39
CA GLY A 182 -9.21 18.66 -39.20
C GLY A 182 -7.79 18.51 -38.69
N THR A 183 -6.86 19.32 -39.20
CA THR A 183 -5.43 19.18 -38.89
C THR A 183 -5.12 19.35 -37.40
N GLY A 184 -5.79 20.29 -36.73
CA GLY A 184 -5.64 20.57 -35.29
C GLY A 184 -6.44 19.67 -34.34
N GLU A 185 -7.24 18.73 -34.86
CA GLU A 185 -8.17 17.91 -34.05
C GLU A 185 -7.53 16.60 -33.55
N LEU A 186 -6.22 16.60 -33.27
CA LEU A 186 -5.48 15.41 -32.84
C LEU A 186 -6.04 14.84 -31.53
N ASP A 187 -6.19 15.69 -30.52
CA ASP A 187 -6.70 15.28 -29.21
C ASP A 187 -8.14 14.77 -29.30
N ARG A 188 -8.94 15.37 -30.20
CA ARG A 188 -10.31 14.91 -30.44
C ARG A 188 -10.35 13.52 -31.08
N ARG A 189 -9.48 13.22 -32.05
CA ARG A 189 -9.35 11.86 -32.62
C ARG A 189 -8.96 10.84 -31.56
N ASN A 190 -8.01 11.19 -30.70
CA ASN A 190 -7.61 10.35 -29.58
C ASN A 190 -8.78 10.10 -28.62
N GLN A 191 -9.59 11.14 -28.35
CA GLN A 191 -10.79 11.03 -27.53
C GLN A 191 -11.87 10.16 -28.19
N ASP A 192 -12.12 10.30 -29.49
CA ASP A 192 -13.09 9.47 -30.22
C ASP A 192 -12.74 7.97 -30.11
N PHE A 193 -11.45 7.61 -30.02
CA PHE A 193 -10.98 6.25 -29.76
C PHE A 193 -11.07 5.84 -28.26
N SER A 194 -10.48 6.68 -27.40
CA SER A 194 -9.93 6.49 -26.04
C SER A 194 -10.10 5.13 -25.34
N TYR A 195 -8.98 4.49 -25.00
CA TYR A 195 -8.81 3.71 -23.78
C TYR A 195 -7.50 4.10 -23.10
N VAL A 196 -7.57 4.60 -21.87
CA VAL A 196 -6.42 4.75 -20.96
C VAL A 196 -6.69 3.93 -19.71
N ASP A 197 -5.85 2.93 -19.43
CA ASP A 197 -5.37 2.78 -18.05
C ASP A 197 -3.87 2.49 -18.03
N LYS A 198 -3.11 3.43 -17.47
CA LYS A 198 -1.74 3.26 -16.99
C LYS A 198 -1.74 3.65 -15.51
N SER A 199 -2.42 2.91 -14.64
CA SER A 199 -2.37 2.98 -13.16
C SER A 199 -2.94 4.22 -12.43
N ARG A 200 -4.19 4.64 -12.68
CA ARG A 200 -4.91 5.63 -11.80
C ARG A 200 -6.01 4.91 -10.98
N LYS A 201 -5.92 4.65 -9.67
CA LYS A 201 -5.79 5.58 -8.51
C LYS A 201 -6.62 6.87 -8.66
N VAL A 202 -7.95 6.74 -8.61
CA VAL A 202 -8.84 7.72 -7.98
C VAL A 202 -9.86 6.95 -7.14
N SER A 203 -9.72 7.02 -5.82
CA SER A 203 -10.82 6.70 -4.91
C SER A 203 -11.92 7.74 -5.08
N CYS A 204 -12.95 7.42 -5.85
CA CYS A 204 -14.24 8.10 -5.76
C CYS A 204 -15.36 7.06 -5.87
N SER A 205 -15.89 6.69 -4.72
CA SER A 205 -17.10 5.92 -4.53
C SER A 205 -18.32 6.74 -4.96
N VAL A 206 -18.75 6.60 -6.22
CA VAL A 206 -20.12 6.93 -6.64
C VAL A 206 -20.53 5.99 -7.77
N GLN A 207 -21.11 4.85 -7.39
CA GLN A 207 -21.39 3.70 -8.26
C GLN A 207 -22.72 3.80 -9.03
N PHE A 208 -23.35 4.99 -9.10
CA PHE A 208 -24.73 5.13 -9.62
C PHE A 208 -24.90 6.12 -10.80
N PHE A 209 -23.84 6.76 -11.30
CA PHE A 209 -23.92 7.71 -12.44
C PHE A 209 -23.03 7.35 -13.65
N GLN A 210 -22.46 6.15 -13.68
CA GLN A 210 -21.37 5.82 -14.60
C GLN A 210 -21.81 5.36 -16.00
N GLN A 211 -23.11 5.11 -16.22
CA GLN A 211 -23.62 4.54 -17.48
C GLN A 211 -23.83 5.54 -18.63
N TYR A 212 -23.64 6.86 -18.39
CA TYR A 212 -24.01 7.91 -19.36
C TYR A 212 -22.85 8.78 -19.90
N ILE A 213 -21.58 8.52 -19.55
CA ILE A 213 -20.47 9.46 -19.83
C ILE A 213 -19.17 8.77 -20.33
N PHE A 214 -19.24 7.73 -21.15
CA PHE A 214 -18.07 7.29 -21.94
C PHE A 214 -18.48 7.20 -23.42
N ARG A 215 -17.84 8.02 -24.27
CA ARG A 215 -18.19 8.25 -25.68
C ARG A 215 -17.05 7.79 -26.60
N ASP A 216 -16.42 6.68 -26.24
CA ASP A 216 -15.16 6.25 -26.86
C ASP A 216 -15.41 4.92 -27.58
N ILE A 217 -14.98 4.81 -28.84
CA ILE A 217 -15.30 3.64 -29.67
C ILE A 217 -14.72 2.36 -29.08
N SER A 218 -13.59 2.45 -28.37
CA SER A 218 -12.95 1.28 -27.76
C SER A 218 -13.79 0.61 -26.65
N GLN A 219 -14.76 1.32 -26.08
CA GLN A 219 -15.63 0.85 -25.00
C GLN A 219 -16.95 0.25 -25.52
N LEU A 220 -17.08 0.09 -26.84
CA LEU A 220 -18.26 -0.51 -27.44
C LEU A 220 -18.45 -1.96 -26.94
N THR A 221 -19.68 -2.25 -26.52
CA THR A 221 -20.14 -3.57 -26.06
C THR A 221 -21.26 -4.09 -26.94
N PHE A 222 -21.37 -5.40 -27.03
CA PHE A 222 -22.39 -6.10 -27.82
C PHE A 222 -23.52 -6.63 -26.93
N ASN A 223 -24.63 -7.04 -27.55
CA ASN A 223 -25.83 -7.49 -26.83
C ASN A 223 -25.62 -8.73 -25.95
N ASP A 224 -24.59 -9.52 -26.22
CA ASP A 224 -24.19 -10.67 -25.42
C ASP A 224 -23.20 -10.33 -24.30
N GLY A 225 -22.92 -9.04 -24.08
CA GLY A 225 -22.06 -8.54 -23.02
C GLY A 225 -20.56 -8.54 -23.36
N LEU A 226 -20.17 -9.03 -24.55
CA LEU A 226 -18.77 -8.96 -24.99
C LEU A 226 -18.37 -7.52 -25.30
N SER A 227 -17.14 -7.15 -24.95
CA SER A 227 -16.44 -5.96 -25.44
C SER A 227 -15.66 -6.28 -26.71
N ILE A 228 -15.12 -5.24 -27.38
CA ILE A 228 -14.18 -5.44 -28.51
C ILE A 228 -12.99 -6.32 -28.10
N TYR A 229 -12.46 -6.14 -26.89
CA TYR A 229 -11.24 -6.81 -26.42
C TYR A 229 -11.44 -8.24 -25.91
N ASP A 230 -12.70 -8.72 -25.83
CA ASP A 230 -12.99 -10.13 -25.51
C ASP A 230 -12.84 -11.08 -26.71
N HIS A 231 -12.57 -10.53 -27.90
CA HIS A 231 -12.39 -11.29 -29.13
C HIS A 231 -10.95 -11.81 -29.26
N ASP A 232 -10.78 -12.96 -29.93
CA ASP A 232 -9.45 -13.51 -30.19
C ASP A 232 -8.68 -12.68 -31.22
N ALA A 233 -9.39 -12.15 -32.23
CA ALA A 233 -8.86 -11.28 -33.27
C ALA A 233 -9.79 -10.08 -33.52
N VAL A 234 -9.20 -8.88 -33.63
CA VAL A 234 -9.90 -7.63 -33.91
C VAL A 234 -9.27 -6.98 -35.14
N PHE A 235 -10.09 -6.60 -36.11
CA PHE A 235 -9.71 -5.75 -37.22
C PHE A 235 -10.34 -4.38 -37.03
N TRP A 236 -9.52 -3.34 -36.94
CA TRP A 236 -9.97 -1.96 -36.79
C TRP A 236 -9.57 -1.15 -38.00
N PHE A 237 -10.53 -0.57 -38.70
CA PHE A 237 -10.30 0.10 -39.96
C PHE A 237 -11.23 1.30 -40.13
N GLY A 238 -10.93 2.15 -41.11
CA GLY A 238 -11.78 3.30 -41.41
C GLY A 238 -11.01 4.53 -41.83
N ASP A 239 -11.72 5.65 -41.90
CA ASP A 239 -11.12 6.98 -41.97
C ASP A 239 -10.79 7.43 -40.54
N LEU A 240 -9.56 7.15 -40.12
CA LEU A 240 -9.07 7.54 -38.80
C LEU A 240 -8.68 9.03 -38.75
N ASN A 241 -8.65 9.71 -39.89
CA ASN A 241 -8.41 11.14 -40.04
C ASN A 241 -7.10 11.70 -39.44
N TYR A 242 -6.17 10.86 -39.00
CA TYR A 242 -4.84 11.30 -38.57
C TYR A 242 -4.07 11.90 -39.75
N ARG A 243 -3.35 13.00 -39.48
CA ARG A 243 -2.68 13.82 -40.50
C ARG A 243 -1.15 13.76 -40.36
N LEU A 244 -0.45 14.36 -41.32
CA LEU A 244 0.98 14.63 -41.20
C LEU A 244 1.21 15.93 -40.43
N LYS A 245 2.08 15.91 -39.41
CA LYS A 245 2.57 17.09 -38.69
C LYS A 245 3.67 17.80 -39.50
N VAL A 246 3.29 18.34 -40.65
CA VAL A 246 4.24 18.99 -41.58
C VAL A 246 4.85 20.25 -40.98
N GLU A 247 4.17 20.90 -40.04
CA GLU A 247 4.70 22.02 -39.25
C GLU A 247 5.98 21.67 -38.47
N ASN A 248 6.19 20.39 -38.16
CA ASN A 248 7.42 19.89 -37.52
C ASN A 248 8.50 19.52 -38.53
N SER A 249 8.24 19.72 -39.82
CA SER A 249 9.18 19.52 -40.92
C SER A 249 9.62 20.88 -41.50
N ALA A 250 10.75 20.90 -42.22
CA ALA A 250 11.18 22.07 -42.98
C ALA A 250 10.49 22.17 -44.37
N TRP A 251 9.46 21.37 -44.63
CA TRP A 251 8.84 21.26 -45.95
C TRP A 251 7.59 22.15 -46.10
N THR A 252 7.45 22.76 -47.27
CA THR A 252 6.21 23.40 -47.71
C THR A 252 5.17 22.34 -48.12
N GLY A 253 3.89 22.72 -48.19
CA GLY A 253 2.84 21.82 -48.68
C GLY A 253 3.10 21.28 -50.10
N GLU A 254 3.78 22.07 -50.94
CA GLU A 254 4.18 21.65 -52.30
C GLU A 254 5.28 20.60 -52.28
N GLN A 255 6.30 20.78 -51.43
CA GLN A 255 7.35 19.79 -51.24
C GLN A 255 6.77 18.47 -50.72
N VAL A 256 5.80 18.52 -49.79
CA VAL A 256 5.12 17.31 -49.31
C VAL A 256 4.38 16.60 -50.45
N ARG A 257 3.66 17.33 -51.31
CA ARG A 257 3.01 16.74 -52.50
C ARG A 257 4.02 16.10 -53.45
N GLN A 258 5.16 16.75 -53.68
CA GLN A 258 6.24 16.21 -54.52
C GLN A 258 6.79 14.90 -53.94
N ILE A 259 7.16 14.88 -52.66
CA ILE A 259 7.66 13.68 -51.96
C ILE A 259 6.61 12.56 -51.97
N ALA A 260 5.34 12.89 -51.70
CA ALA A 260 4.22 11.95 -51.73
C ALA A 260 3.99 11.33 -53.13
N SER A 261 4.48 11.98 -54.18
CA SER A 261 4.37 11.51 -55.57
C SER A 261 5.58 10.67 -56.01
N CYS A 262 6.72 10.76 -55.30
CA CYS A 262 7.99 10.11 -55.66
C CYS A 262 8.22 8.74 -54.98
N SER A 263 7.21 8.14 -54.35
CA SER A 263 7.33 6.86 -53.60
C SER A 263 8.29 6.87 -52.40
N GLU A 264 8.75 8.04 -51.96
CA GLU A 264 9.57 8.22 -50.75
C GLU A 264 8.71 8.30 -49.47
N PHE A 265 7.75 7.38 -49.32
CA PHE A 265 6.80 7.37 -48.21
C PHE A 265 7.44 7.33 -46.81
N PRO A 266 8.54 6.59 -46.57
CA PRO A 266 9.21 6.63 -45.27
C PRO A 266 9.63 8.05 -44.84
N ALA A 267 9.92 8.95 -45.79
CA ALA A 267 10.31 10.32 -45.49
C ALA A 267 9.17 11.11 -44.82
N LEU A 268 7.94 10.87 -45.26
CA LEU A 268 6.74 11.55 -44.74
C LEU A 268 6.15 10.82 -43.53
N PHE A 269 6.19 9.49 -43.50
CA PHE A 269 5.50 8.67 -42.50
C PHE A 269 6.03 8.88 -41.06
N LYS A 270 7.27 9.38 -40.90
CA LYS A 270 7.83 9.81 -39.60
C LYS A 270 7.01 10.90 -38.91
N TYR A 271 6.28 11.70 -39.69
CA TYR A 271 5.45 12.80 -39.22
C TYR A 271 3.96 12.40 -39.11
N ASP A 272 3.62 11.13 -39.28
CA ASP A 272 2.26 10.60 -39.15
C ASP A 272 1.78 10.67 -37.70
N GLN A 273 0.65 11.35 -37.48
CA GLN A 273 0.10 11.51 -36.13
C GLN A 273 -0.31 10.16 -35.51
N LEU A 274 -0.95 9.24 -36.25
CA LEU A 274 -1.38 7.96 -35.67
C LEU A 274 -0.17 7.17 -35.16
N ARG A 275 0.88 7.10 -35.96
CA ARG A 275 2.13 6.43 -35.63
C ARG A 275 2.76 6.94 -34.34
N GLU A 276 2.86 8.26 -34.23
CA GLU A 276 3.36 8.93 -33.04
C GLU A 276 2.49 8.58 -31.82
N GLN A 277 1.15 8.72 -31.94
CA GLN A 277 0.23 8.47 -30.82
C GLN A 277 0.21 7.01 -30.36
N GLN A 278 0.40 6.04 -31.27
CA GLN A 278 0.61 4.64 -30.92
C GLN A 278 1.93 4.42 -30.17
N SER A 279 3.02 5.05 -30.61
CA SER A 279 4.35 4.88 -30.02
C SER A 279 4.43 5.34 -28.55
N ILE A 280 3.70 6.41 -28.21
CA ILE A 280 3.57 6.90 -26.82
C ILE A 280 2.49 6.16 -26.02
N GLY A 281 1.79 5.22 -26.66
CA GLY A 281 0.73 4.39 -26.09
C GLY A 281 -0.48 5.20 -25.61
N GLN A 282 -0.89 6.21 -26.39
CA GLN A 282 -2.12 6.98 -26.15
C GLN A 282 -3.35 6.35 -26.81
N VAL A 283 -3.16 5.70 -27.97
CA VAL A 283 -4.24 5.08 -28.75
C VAL A 283 -3.79 3.74 -29.31
N PHE A 284 -4.75 2.85 -29.59
CA PHE A 284 -4.50 1.57 -30.28
C PHE A 284 -3.34 0.75 -29.69
N VAL A 285 -3.23 0.72 -28.35
CA VAL A 285 -2.16 0.00 -27.66
C VAL A 285 -2.24 -1.50 -28.00
N GLY A 286 -1.12 -2.06 -28.46
CA GLY A 286 -1.01 -3.46 -28.88
C GLY A 286 -1.55 -3.77 -30.27
N PHE A 287 -2.31 -2.86 -30.90
CA PHE A 287 -2.69 -3.02 -32.31
C PHE A 287 -1.47 -2.89 -33.21
N GLN A 288 -1.49 -3.65 -34.30
CA GLN A 288 -0.41 -3.76 -35.27
C GLN A 288 -0.81 -3.09 -36.59
N GLU A 289 0.19 -2.51 -37.25
CA GLU A 289 0.14 -1.94 -38.60
C GLU A 289 1.58 -2.01 -39.18
N PRO A 290 1.79 -2.13 -40.51
CA PRO A 290 3.13 -2.12 -41.09
C PRO A 290 3.99 -0.94 -40.62
N GLU A 291 5.31 -1.14 -40.56
CA GLU A 291 6.20 -0.11 -40.02
C GLU A 291 6.17 1.18 -40.86
N VAL A 292 6.01 1.00 -42.17
CA VAL A 292 5.75 2.01 -43.17
C VAL A 292 4.66 1.47 -44.09
N LEU A 293 3.72 2.33 -44.49
CA LEU A 293 2.69 1.96 -45.46
C LEU A 293 3.30 1.91 -46.88
N PRO A 294 3.12 0.81 -47.64
CA PRO A 294 3.75 0.60 -48.95
C PRO A 294 3.03 1.36 -50.09
N PHE A 295 2.29 2.41 -49.78
CA PHE A 295 1.47 3.17 -50.72
C PHE A 295 1.42 4.65 -50.35
N ARG A 296 1.12 5.50 -51.33
CA ARG A 296 1.07 6.96 -51.14
C ARG A 296 -0.12 7.39 -50.27
N PRO A 297 -0.08 8.59 -49.66
CA PRO A 297 -1.21 9.13 -48.91
C PRO A 297 -2.55 9.00 -49.64
N THR A 298 -3.59 8.61 -48.92
CA THR A 298 -4.90 8.29 -49.52
C THR A 298 -5.85 9.48 -49.55
N TYR A 299 -5.47 10.60 -48.95
CA TYR A 299 -6.18 11.87 -48.90
C TYR A 299 -5.19 13.01 -49.19
N LYS A 300 -5.55 14.14 -49.80
CA LYS A 300 -6.82 14.50 -50.45
C LYS A 300 -6.60 14.68 -51.95
N TYR A 301 -7.49 14.11 -52.75
CA TYR A 301 -7.46 14.19 -54.21
C TYR A 301 -8.58 15.07 -54.77
N ASP A 302 -8.40 15.57 -55.98
CA ASP A 302 -9.53 16.07 -56.77
C ASP A 302 -10.37 14.89 -57.26
N ALA A 303 -11.64 14.84 -56.85
CA ALA A 303 -12.55 13.75 -57.19
C ALA A 303 -12.65 13.55 -58.72
N GLY A 304 -12.54 12.31 -59.16
CA GLY A 304 -12.44 11.91 -60.57
C GLY A 304 -11.01 11.77 -61.08
N SER A 305 -9.99 12.09 -60.27
CA SER A 305 -8.58 12.07 -60.69
C SER A 305 -7.65 11.40 -59.66
N SER A 306 -6.35 11.45 -59.96
CA SER A 306 -5.25 11.09 -59.04
C SER A 306 -4.36 12.29 -58.71
N THR A 307 -4.85 13.50 -59.02
CA THR A 307 -4.23 14.80 -58.74
C THR A 307 -4.55 15.24 -57.31
N TRP A 308 -3.57 15.81 -56.62
CA TRP A 308 -3.74 16.35 -55.27
C TRP A 308 -4.71 17.54 -55.25
N ASP A 309 -5.37 17.76 -54.12
CA ASP A 309 -6.35 18.84 -53.89
C ASP A 309 -5.89 20.20 -54.44
N SER A 310 -6.49 20.62 -55.56
CA SER A 310 -6.23 21.90 -56.21
C SER A 310 -7.16 23.02 -55.72
N SER A 311 -7.99 22.75 -54.71
CA SER A 311 -8.87 23.76 -54.13
C SER A 311 -8.07 24.84 -53.38
N GLU A 312 -8.72 25.96 -53.08
CA GLU A 312 -8.14 27.05 -52.28
C GLU A 312 -7.60 26.58 -50.93
N LYS A 313 -8.18 25.51 -50.36
CA LYS A 313 -7.76 24.93 -49.08
C LYS A 313 -6.46 24.13 -49.19
N ALA A 314 -6.07 23.72 -50.39
CA ALA A 314 -4.83 23.03 -50.74
C ALA A 314 -4.36 22.03 -49.66
N ARG A 315 -5.25 21.10 -49.27
CA ARG A 315 -5.02 20.22 -48.12
C ARG A 315 -3.76 19.39 -48.32
N VAL A 316 -2.96 19.32 -47.26
CA VAL A 316 -1.76 18.49 -47.22
C VAL A 316 -2.15 17.01 -47.34
N PRO A 317 -1.46 16.21 -48.17
CA PRO A 317 -1.69 14.78 -48.26
C PRO A 317 -1.53 14.05 -46.91
N ALA A 318 -2.37 13.05 -46.62
CA ALA A 318 -2.32 12.26 -45.40
C ALA A 318 -2.80 10.80 -45.60
N TRP A 319 -2.32 9.90 -44.74
CA TRP A 319 -2.83 8.53 -44.61
C TRP A 319 -3.98 8.49 -43.60
N CYS A 320 -5.13 9.04 -44.03
CA CYS A 320 -6.35 9.06 -43.23
C CYS A 320 -6.97 7.66 -43.09
N ASP A 321 -6.93 6.88 -44.18
CA ASP A 321 -7.56 5.57 -44.29
C ASP A 321 -6.60 4.47 -43.81
N ARG A 322 -6.96 3.76 -42.74
CA ARG A 322 -6.05 2.83 -42.05
C ARG A 322 -6.72 1.49 -41.75
N ILE A 323 -5.90 0.45 -41.62
CA ILE A 323 -6.32 -0.90 -41.22
C ILE A 323 -5.30 -1.42 -40.20
N LEU A 324 -5.76 -1.57 -38.97
CA LEU A 324 -5.01 -2.11 -37.85
C LEU A 324 -5.62 -3.44 -37.42
N TRP A 325 -4.83 -4.28 -36.77
CA TRP A 325 -5.31 -5.53 -36.20
C TRP A 325 -4.74 -5.80 -34.81
N TRP A 326 -5.47 -6.55 -34.00
CA TRP A 326 -5.04 -6.97 -32.67
C TRP A 326 -5.43 -8.41 -32.41
N THR A 327 -4.63 -9.11 -31.62
CA THR A 327 -4.90 -10.47 -31.15
C THR A 327 -4.79 -10.51 -29.65
N ARG A 328 -5.77 -11.15 -28.99
CA ARG A 328 -5.77 -11.27 -27.53
C ARG A 328 -4.60 -12.10 -27.00
N ASP A 329 -4.37 -13.23 -27.65
CA ASP A 329 -3.37 -14.20 -27.24
C ASP A 329 -2.24 -14.25 -28.28
N PRO A 330 -0.96 -14.22 -27.88
CA PRO A 330 0.18 -14.29 -28.80
C PRO A 330 0.19 -15.52 -29.72
N ASP A 331 -0.42 -16.62 -29.28
CA ASP A 331 -0.53 -17.86 -30.04
C ASP A 331 -1.61 -17.78 -31.16
N THR A 332 -2.44 -16.73 -31.16
CA THR A 332 -3.41 -16.50 -32.24
C THR A 332 -2.66 -16.05 -33.48
N ARG A 333 -2.45 -16.97 -34.42
CA ARG A 333 -1.73 -16.69 -35.67
C ARG A 333 -2.60 -15.87 -36.62
N LEU A 334 -2.29 -14.60 -36.74
CA LEU A 334 -2.88 -13.66 -37.68
C LEU A 334 -1.75 -13.04 -38.51
N ASN A 335 -1.68 -13.41 -39.79
CA ASN A 335 -0.61 -12.98 -40.69
C ASN A 335 -1.15 -12.05 -41.78
N LEU A 336 -0.59 -10.85 -41.87
CA LEU A 336 -0.80 -9.96 -43.02
C LEU A 336 -0.13 -10.57 -44.26
N LYS A 337 -0.87 -10.65 -45.36
CA LYS A 337 -0.38 -11.15 -46.67
C LYS A 337 -0.16 -10.04 -47.66
N ARG A 338 -1.03 -9.03 -47.66
CA ARG A 338 -0.98 -7.89 -48.58
C ARG A 338 -1.61 -6.67 -47.94
N PHE A 339 -1.06 -5.49 -48.20
CA PHE A 339 -1.59 -4.20 -47.75
C PHE A 339 -1.30 -3.18 -48.85
N GLU A 340 -2.34 -2.54 -49.39
CA GLU A 340 -2.19 -1.57 -50.48
C GLU A 340 -3.35 -0.55 -50.51
N SER A 341 -3.14 0.57 -51.18
CA SER A 341 -4.23 1.43 -51.67
C SER A 341 -4.60 1.08 -53.11
N VAL A 342 -5.85 1.37 -53.48
CA VAL A 342 -6.42 1.06 -54.80
C VAL A 342 -6.47 2.33 -55.64
N GLU A 343 -5.34 2.65 -56.28
CA GLU A 343 -5.12 3.94 -56.96
C GLU A 343 -6.08 4.19 -58.14
N GLN A 344 -6.45 3.13 -58.86
CA GLN A 344 -7.34 3.17 -60.02
C GLN A 344 -8.77 3.61 -59.70
N ILE A 345 -9.18 3.60 -58.44
CA ILE A 345 -10.48 4.11 -58.02
C ILE A 345 -10.35 5.61 -57.73
N THR A 346 -11.04 6.42 -58.53
CA THR A 346 -10.93 7.88 -58.51
C THR A 346 -12.23 8.59 -58.15
N ILE A 347 -13.31 7.86 -57.86
CA ILE A 347 -14.65 8.47 -57.69
C ILE A 347 -14.77 9.41 -56.49
N SER A 348 -13.90 9.25 -55.49
CA SER A 348 -13.85 10.02 -54.25
C SER A 348 -12.58 10.87 -54.21
N ASP A 349 -12.52 11.80 -53.26
CA ASP A 349 -11.29 12.51 -52.88
C ASP A 349 -10.38 11.68 -51.96
N HIS A 350 -10.81 10.47 -51.60
CA HIS A 350 -10.01 9.43 -50.96
C HIS A 350 -9.72 8.26 -51.92
N LYS A 351 -8.70 7.46 -51.56
CA LYS A 351 -8.40 6.18 -52.22
C LYS A 351 -8.74 5.01 -51.29
N PRO A 352 -9.41 3.94 -51.79
CA PRO A 352 -9.68 2.76 -50.97
C PRO A 352 -8.38 2.12 -50.50
N VAL A 353 -8.39 1.57 -49.29
CA VAL A 353 -7.30 0.77 -48.73
C VAL A 353 -7.78 -0.64 -48.51
N ARG A 354 -6.95 -1.64 -48.80
CA ARG A 354 -7.27 -3.05 -48.53
C ARG A 354 -6.08 -3.80 -47.94
N ALA A 355 -6.39 -4.73 -47.05
CA ALA A 355 -5.44 -5.64 -46.45
C ALA A 355 -5.99 -7.08 -46.46
N CYS A 356 -5.16 -8.04 -46.85
CA CYS A 356 -5.50 -9.45 -46.88
C CYS A 356 -4.76 -10.17 -45.75
N PHE A 357 -5.47 -10.98 -44.98
CA PHE A 357 -4.96 -11.69 -43.81
C PHE A 357 -5.21 -13.19 -43.93
N ALA A 358 -4.31 -13.97 -43.33
CA ALA A 358 -4.54 -15.37 -43.01
C ALA A 358 -4.67 -15.51 -41.49
N LEU A 359 -5.86 -15.87 -41.00
CA LEU A 359 -6.17 -16.09 -39.60
C LEU A 359 -6.33 -17.58 -39.33
N THR A 360 -5.54 -18.16 -38.43
CA THR A 360 -5.76 -19.52 -37.96
C THR A 360 -6.95 -19.53 -37.00
N VAL A 361 -8.06 -20.15 -37.40
CA VAL A 361 -9.25 -20.34 -36.55
C VAL A 361 -9.26 -21.74 -35.93
N ARG A 362 -9.83 -21.86 -34.73
CA ARG A 362 -9.95 -23.13 -34.00
C ARG A 362 -11.35 -23.71 -34.13
N SER A 363 -11.44 -25.04 -34.07
CA SER A 363 -12.67 -25.81 -33.89
C SER A 363 -12.50 -26.75 -32.72
N ILE A 364 -13.35 -26.63 -31.70
CA ILE A 364 -13.26 -27.37 -30.44
C ILE A 364 -13.90 -28.74 -30.63
N ASP A 365 -13.14 -29.80 -30.36
CA ASP A 365 -13.67 -31.15 -30.16
C ASP A 365 -14.21 -31.24 -28.73
N GLN A 366 -15.50 -30.99 -28.55
CA GLN A 366 -16.13 -30.91 -27.23
C GLN A 366 -15.94 -32.19 -26.42
N ALA A 367 -15.96 -33.36 -27.05
CA ALA A 367 -15.78 -34.63 -26.35
C ALA A 367 -14.36 -34.78 -25.79
N LYS A 368 -13.34 -34.26 -26.48
CA LYS A 368 -11.96 -34.21 -25.96
C LYS A 368 -11.82 -33.15 -24.88
N ALA A 369 -12.41 -31.97 -25.07
CA ALA A 369 -12.36 -30.90 -24.07
C ALA A 369 -12.99 -31.34 -22.74
N ASP A 370 -14.14 -31.99 -22.79
CA ASP A 370 -14.85 -32.52 -21.62
C ASP A 370 -14.02 -33.57 -20.87
N LYS A 371 -13.28 -34.44 -21.58
CA LYS A 371 -12.38 -35.42 -20.96
C LYS A 371 -11.19 -34.78 -20.25
N LEU A 372 -10.72 -33.63 -20.75
CA LEU A 372 -9.59 -32.89 -20.16
C LEU A 372 -10.02 -31.97 -19.03
N TYR A 373 -11.31 -31.69 -18.87
CA TYR A 373 -11.81 -30.68 -17.95
C TYR A 373 -11.44 -30.99 -16.49
N ASP A 374 -11.63 -32.23 -16.03
CA ASP A 374 -11.24 -32.63 -14.67
C ASP A 374 -9.71 -32.56 -14.45
N GLU A 375 -8.91 -32.84 -15.48
CA GLU A 375 -7.45 -32.71 -15.44
C GLU A 375 -7.06 -31.22 -15.33
N ALA A 376 -7.74 -30.35 -16.07
CA ALA A 376 -7.51 -28.92 -16.07
C ALA A 376 -7.90 -28.25 -14.75
N ILE A 377 -9.00 -28.69 -14.12
CA ILE A 377 -9.39 -28.24 -12.77
C ILE A 377 -8.28 -28.54 -11.76
N ARG A 378 -7.79 -29.79 -11.75
CA ARG A 378 -6.71 -30.18 -10.82
C ARG A 378 -5.43 -29.40 -11.06
N GLU A 379 -5.10 -29.15 -12.32
CA GLU A 379 -3.92 -28.38 -12.68
C GLU A 379 -4.06 -26.89 -12.32
N ALA A 380 -5.24 -26.29 -12.50
CA ALA A 380 -5.55 -24.93 -12.06
C ALA A 380 -5.42 -24.81 -10.54
N ASP A 381 -6.01 -25.74 -9.78
CA ASP A 381 -5.87 -25.82 -8.33
C ASP A 381 -4.41 -25.96 -7.90
N ARG A 382 -3.63 -26.80 -8.59
CA ARG A 382 -2.19 -26.99 -8.32
C ARG A 382 -1.44 -25.67 -8.49
N ARG A 383 -1.65 -24.96 -9.61
CA ARG A 383 -1.02 -23.66 -9.90
C ARG A 383 -1.40 -22.60 -8.87
N ALA A 384 -2.68 -22.51 -8.51
CA ALA A 384 -3.16 -21.57 -7.50
C ALA A 384 -2.52 -21.83 -6.13
N ASN A 385 -2.43 -23.10 -5.73
CA ASN A 385 -1.79 -23.50 -4.48
C ASN A 385 -0.28 -23.22 -4.45
N GLU A 386 0.42 -23.35 -5.58
CA GLU A 386 1.85 -23.01 -5.69
C GLU A 386 2.15 -21.52 -5.54
N LEU A 387 1.18 -20.66 -5.86
CA LEU A 387 1.30 -19.20 -5.76
C LEU A 387 0.92 -18.65 -4.39
N LEU A 388 0.40 -19.49 -3.48
CA LEU A 388 0.08 -19.07 -2.12
C LEU A 388 1.34 -18.56 -1.40
N PRO A 389 1.24 -17.45 -0.64
CA PRO A 389 2.35 -16.90 0.14
C PRO A 389 2.94 -17.91 1.12
N GLN A 390 4.26 -18.09 1.09
CA GLN A 390 4.99 -19.01 1.97
C GLN A 390 6.23 -18.34 2.54
N VAL A 391 6.47 -18.54 3.84
CA VAL A 391 7.65 -18.04 4.55
C VAL A 391 8.21 -19.08 5.49
N SER A 392 9.49 -18.93 5.82
CA SER A 392 10.14 -19.63 6.94
C SER A 392 10.56 -18.62 8.01
N LEU A 393 10.36 -18.98 9.28
CA LEU A 393 10.83 -18.23 10.44
C LEU A 393 12.12 -18.85 10.97
N SER A 394 13.10 -18.02 11.36
CA SER A 394 14.34 -18.52 11.99
C SER A 394 14.10 -19.12 13.38
N MET A 395 13.02 -18.74 14.04
CA MET A 395 12.56 -19.29 15.32
C MET A 395 11.04 -19.20 15.38
N THR A 396 10.40 -20.17 16.02
CA THR A 396 8.94 -20.27 16.16
C THR A 396 8.44 -19.95 17.56
N GLU A 397 9.35 -19.79 18.51
CA GLU A 397 9.10 -19.39 19.89
C GLU A 397 10.22 -18.46 20.35
N VAL A 398 9.91 -17.56 21.29
CA VAL A 398 10.88 -16.62 21.84
C VAL A 398 10.81 -16.64 23.35
N ASP A 399 11.90 -17.05 23.98
CA ASP A 399 12.09 -16.96 25.42
C ASP A 399 13.13 -15.90 25.76
N PHE A 400 12.72 -14.92 26.56
CA PHE A 400 13.59 -13.87 27.07
C PHE A 400 14.29 -14.25 28.39
N GLY A 401 13.88 -15.36 29.02
CA GLY A 401 14.32 -15.72 30.37
C GLY A 401 13.94 -14.65 31.38
N GLU A 402 14.80 -14.44 32.38
CA GLU A 402 14.60 -13.37 33.37
C GLU A 402 14.83 -11.99 32.75
N VAL A 403 13.82 -11.12 32.84
CA VAL A 403 13.86 -9.70 32.43
C VAL A 403 13.80 -8.79 33.65
N ARG A 404 14.33 -7.57 33.51
CA ARG A 404 14.47 -6.61 34.62
C ARG A 404 13.81 -5.27 34.32
N PHE A 405 13.49 -4.55 35.39
CA PHE A 405 12.82 -3.25 35.33
C PHE A 405 13.65 -2.21 34.55
N LEU A 406 13.08 -1.58 33.52
CA LEU A 406 13.73 -0.61 32.63
C LEU A 406 15.04 -1.11 31.97
N GLU A 407 15.16 -2.42 31.73
CA GLU A 407 16.23 -3.00 30.90
C GLU A 407 15.60 -3.65 29.65
N PRO A 408 15.55 -2.92 28.52
CA PRO A 408 15.08 -3.46 27.26
C PRO A 408 15.89 -4.68 26.83
N ARG A 409 15.21 -5.77 26.47
CA ARG A 409 15.84 -6.94 25.85
C ARG A 409 15.19 -7.24 24.52
N SER A 410 16.01 -7.43 23.49
CA SER A 410 15.53 -7.71 22.13
C SER A 410 15.95 -9.09 21.63
N ARG A 411 15.10 -9.67 20.78
CA ARG A 411 15.33 -10.89 20.00
C ARG A 411 14.91 -10.63 18.56
N LEU A 412 15.70 -11.11 17.61
CA LEU A 412 15.44 -10.95 16.18
C LEU A 412 14.90 -12.25 15.59
N ILE A 413 13.77 -12.18 14.88
CA ILE A 413 13.29 -13.28 14.03
C ILE A 413 13.51 -12.89 12.58
N THR A 414 14.22 -13.75 11.84
CA THR A 414 14.35 -13.60 10.39
C THR A 414 13.17 -14.30 9.71
N ILE A 415 12.45 -13.56 8.88
CA ILE A 415 11.36 -14.05 8.05
C ILE A 415 11.88 -14.09 6.62
N LYS A 416 11.92 -15.28 6.02
CA LYS A 416 12.36 -15.47 4.63
C LYS A 416 11.19 -15.87 3.76
N ASN A 417 11.02 -15.20 2.62
CA ASN A 417 10.04 -15.60 1.60
C ASN A 417 10.57 -16.82 0.83
N THR A 418 9.90 -17.96 1.00
CA THR A 418 10.23 -19.23 0.35
C THR A 418 9.22 -19.60 -0.74
N GLY A 419 8.21 -18.77 -0.96
CA GLY A 419 7.17 -18.97 -1.97
C GLY A 419 7.57 -18.46 -3.35
N LYS A 420 6.64 -18.62 -4.31
CA LYS A 420 6.78 -18.13 -5.69
C LYS A 420 6.14 -16.75 -5.92
N SER A 421 5.60 -16.14 -4.88
CA SER A 421 4.93 -14.83 -4.92
C SER A 421 5.51 -13.89 -3.87
N THR A 422 5.37 -12.59 -4.09
CA THR A 422 5.71 -11.58 -3.09
C THR A 422 4.82 -11.75 -1.87
N VAL A 423 5.41 -11.79 -0.68
CA VAL A 423 4.67 -11.98 0.57
C VAL A 423 4.45 -10.62 1.23
N ARG A 424 3.23 -10.34 1.68
CA ARG A 424 2.98 -9.31 2.70
C ARG A 424 2.55 -9.98 3.99
N PHE A 425 3.19 -9.61 5.09
CA PHE A 425 2.75 -10.03 6.42
C PHE A 425 2.33 -8.83 7.26
N LYS A 426 1.45 -9.08 8.24
CA LYS A 426 1.08 -8.16 9.30
C LYS A 426 0.82 -8.93 10.60
N PHE A 427 1.12 -8.33 11.74
CA PHE A 427 0.63 -8.86 13.00
C PHE A 427 -0.82 -8.42 13.25
N LEU A 428 -1.67 -9.36 13.68
CA LEU A 428 -3.08 -9.09 13.92
C LEU A 428 -3.29 -8.29 15.21
N VAL A 429 -4.19 -7.30 15.15
CA VAL A 429 -4.60 -6.51 16.30
C VAL A 429 -5.74 -7.23 17.02
N ARG A 430 -5.58 -7.47 18.32
CA ARG A 430 -6.62 -8.04 19.18
C ARG A 430 -7.38 -6.91 19.91
N PRO A 431 -8.72 -7.04 20.07
CA PRO A 431 -9.48 -6.14 20.93
C PRO A 431 -8.83 -6.04 22.32
N GLU A 432 -8.72 -4.82 22.86
CA GLU A 432 -8.14 -4.48 24.19
C GLU A 432 -6.64 -4.73 24.39
N ARG A 433 -6.00 -5.62 23.63
CA ARG A 433 -4.56 -5.95 23.77
C ARG A 433 -3.66 -5.35 22.70
N GLY A 434 -4.21 -4.79 21.62
CA GLY A 434 -3.39 -4.32 20.51
C GLY A 434 -2.71 -5.49 19.76
N ILE A 435 -1.53 -5.24 19.20
CA ILE A 435 -0.77 -6.26 18.46
C ILE A 435 -0.16 -7.31 19.42
N CYS A 436 0.30 -6.87 20.58
CA CYS A 436 0.98 -7.66 21.60
C CYS A 436 0.73 -7.07 22.99
N ALA A 437 1.00 -7.85 24.03
CA ALA A 437 0.90 -7.40 25.42
C ALA A 437 1.73 -6.11 25.67
N LYS A 438 1.29 -5.29 26.64
CA LYS A 438 1.88 -3.96 26.92
C LYS A 438 3.40 -3.99 27.16
N TRP A 439 3.93 -5.07 27.74
CA TRP A 439 5.35 -5.27 28.02
C TRP A 439 6.19 -5.69 26.80
N LEU A 440 5.56 -5.85 25.64
CA LEU A 440 6.18 -6.33 24.42
C LEU A 440 6.03 -5.29 23.31
N GLN A 441 7.10 -5.11 22.54
CA GLN A 441 7.12 -4.25 21.35
C GLN A 441 7.63 -5.04 20.15
N ILE A 442 7.05 -4.78 18.97
CA ILE A 442 7.42 -5.45 17.71
C ILE A 442 7.71 -4.41 16.65
N THR A 443 8.82 -4.57 15.94
CA THR A 443 9.22 -3.67 14.84
C THR A 443 9.86 -4.43 13.69
N PRO A 444 9.41 -4.28 12.43
CA PRO A 444 8.17 -3.61 12.03
C PRO A 444 6.92 -4.50 12.29
N PRO A 445 5.72 -3.90 12.49
CA PRO A 445 4.47 -4.66 12.69
C PRO A 445 3.90 -5.26 11.40
N HIS A 446 4.38 -4.81 10.24
CA HIS A 446 4.02 -5.34 8.92
C HIS A 446 5.14 -5.03 7.93
N TYR A 447 5.28 -5.85 6.88
CA TYR A 447 6.29 -5.64 5.85
C TYR A 447 5.96 -6.42 4.56
N VAL A 448 6.58 -6.03 3.44
CA VAL A 448 6.49 -6.73 2.14
C VAL A 448 7.84 -7.35 1.82
N ILE A 449 7.88 -8.67 1.63
CA ILE A 449 9.09 -9.44 1.36
C ILE A 449 9.04 -9.93 -0.10
N PRO A 450 9.91 -9.40 -0.99
CA PRO A 450 10.04 -9.90 -2.36
C PRO A 450 10.44 -11.38 -2.41
N ILE A 451 10.25 -11.99 -3.58
CA ILE A 451 10.56 -13.41 -3.81
C ILE A 451 12.05 -13.69 -3.49
N GLY A 452 12.30 -14.72 -2.67
CA GLY A 452 13.64 -15.15 -2.28
C GLY A 452 14.35 -14.25 -1.26
N GLN A 453 13.76 -13.12 -0.87
CA GLN A 453 14.34 -12.18 0.09
C GLN A 453 13.94 -12.51 1.53
N SER A 454 14.59 -11.86 2.49
CA SER A 454 14.28 -11.95 3.92
C SER A 454 14.23 -10.57 4.57
N THR A 455 13.51 -10.49 5.69
CA THR A 455 13.52 -9.33 6.58
C THR A 455 13.66 -9.79 8.03
N GLN A 456 14.01 -8.87 8.92
CA GLN A 456 14.10 -9.14 10.34
C GLN A 456 13.02 -8.36 11.08
N ILE A 457 12.36 -9.04 12.02
CA ILE A 457 11.52 -8.39 13.03
C ILE A 457 12.27 -8.39 14.36
N SER A 458 12.27 -7.25 15.03
CA SER A 458 12.74 -7.11 16.40
C SER A 458 11.55 -7.23 17.35
N ILE A 459 11.66 -8.17 18.28
CA ILE A 459 10.74 -8.33 19.40
C ILE A 459 11.50 -7.86 20.63
N THR A 460 10.96 -6.86 21.35
CA THR A 460 11.63 -6.22 22.49
C THR A 460 10.72 -6.26 23.71
N VAL A 461 11.24 -6.80 24.83
CA VAL A 461 10.59 -6.73 26.14
C VAL A 461 11.09 -5.50 26.88
N VAL A 462 10.17 -4.71 27.42
CA VAL A 462 10.46 -3.58 28.31
C VAL A 462 9.44 -3.60 29.45
N ILE A 463 9.91 -3.54 30.69
CA ILE A 463 9.07 -3.41 31.89
C ILE A 463 9.24 -2.00 32.45
N ASP A 464 8.21 -1.17 32.32
CA ASP A 464 8.13 0.15 32.95
C ASP A 464 7.32 0.11 34.25
N LYS A 465 7.07 1.29 34.85
CA LYS A 465 6.38 1.41 36.13
C LYS A 465 4.91 1.01 36.01
N GLU A 466 4.21 1.44 34.97
CA GLU A 466 2.81 1.12 34.72
C GLU A 466 2.61 -0.39 34.55
N ILE A 467 3.47 -1.04 33.77
CA ILE A 467 3.48 -2.49 33.61
C ILE A 467 3.75 -3.15 34.95
N SER A 468 4.83 -2.76 35.65
CA SER A 468 5.21 -3.37 36.94
C SER A 468 4.06 -3.31 37.95
N TRP A 469 3.29 -2.21 37.99
CA TRP A 469 2.17 -2.04 38.91
C TRP A 469 0.94 -2.91 38.59
N GLU A 470 0.72 -3.21 37.30
CA GLU A 470 -0.40 -4.01 36.78
C GLU A 470 -0.14 -5.53 36.84
N LEU A 471 1.13 -5.95 36.83
CA LEU A 471 1.50 -7.37 36.81
C LEU A 471 1.06 -8.10 38.08
N LYS A 472 0.36 -9.22 37.89
CA LYS A 472 -0.10 -10.11 38.96
C LYS A 472 0.73 -11.38 39.08
N ASP A 473 1.38 -11.76 37.99
CA ASP A 473 2.21 -12.96 37.89
C ASP A 473 3.63 -12.56 37.50
N THR A 474 4.58 -13.35 37.97
CA THR A 474 6.00 -13.24 37.61
C THR A 474 6.28 -13.85 36.23
N LYS A 475 5.42 -14.77 35.76
CA LYS A 475 5.53 -15.36 34.43
C LYS A 475 4.75 -14.54 33.42
N LEU A 476 5.44 -14.01 32.42
CA LEU A 476 4.87 -13.23 31.33
C LEU A 476 4.70 -14.10 30.08
N GLN A 477 3.52 -14.10 29.49
CA GLN A 477 3.21 -14.87 28.29
C GLN A 477 2.32 -14.09 27.32
N ASP A 478 2.66 -14.13 26.03
CA ASP A 478 1.80 -13.68 24.94
C ASP A 478 2.03 -14.53 23.69
N ILE A 479 1.10 -14.50 22.74
CA ILE A 479 1.26 -15.17 21.44
C ILE A 479 1.13 -14.13 20.35
N LEU A 480 2.16 -13.96 19.52
CA LEU A 480 2.10 -13.08 18.37
C LEU A 480 1.45 -13.83 17.20
N VAL A 481 0.47 -13.21 16.55
CA VAL A 481 -0.21 -13.80 15.38
C VAL A 481 0.21 -13.04 14.13
N MET A 482 1.15 -13.62 13.38
CA MET A 482 1.60 -13.09 12.10
C MET A 482 0.75 -13.68 10.98
N ASN A 483 -0.06 -12.85 10.33
CA ASN A 483 -0.89 -13.21 9.20
C ASN A 483 -0.16 -12.90 7.88
N LEU A 484 -0.15 -13.87 6.97
CA LEU A 484 0.19 -13.62 5.56
C LEU A 484 -1.07 -13.21 4.80
N GLU A 485 -1.03 -12.11 4.07
CA GLU A 485 -2.16 -11.66 3.24
C GLU A 485 -2.48 -12.74 2.19
N HIS A 486 -3.73 -13.24 2.16
CA HIS A 486 -4.14 -14.39 1.34
C HIS A 486 -3.38 -15.70 1.61
N GLY A 487 -2.72 -15.82 2.76
CA GLY A 487 -1.97 -17.01 3.18
C GLY A 487 -2.41 -17.54 4.55
N ARG A 488 -1.53 -18.32 5.17
CA ARG A 488 -1.73 -18.89 6.51
C ARG A 488 -1.25 -17.95 7.61
N ASP A 489 -1.68 -18.24 8.84
CA ASP A 489 -1.19 -17.60 10.06
C ASP A 489 -0.01 -18.37 10.68
N TYR A 490 0.86 -17.62 11.34
CA TYR A 490 1.96 -18.10 12.17
C TYR A 490 1.75 -17.59 13.60
N PHE A 491 1.81 -18.51 14.56
CA PHE A 491 1.69 -18.22 15.98
C PHE A 491 3.08 -18.32 16.60
N VAL A 492 3.57 -17.21 17.16
CA VAL A 492 4.88 -17.14 17.82
C VAL A 492 4.66 -16.88 19.31
N PRO A 493 4.74 -17.91 20.16
CA PRO A 493 4.69 -17.73 21.60
C PRO A 493 5.91 -16.93 22.09
N VAL A 494 5.66 -15.99 22.99
CA VAL A 494 6.67 -15.17 23.63
C VAL A 494 6.53 -15.29 25.15
N THR A 495 7.64 -15.63 25.81
CA THR A 495 7.70 -15.82 27.26
C THR A 495 8.84 -15.02 27.89
N ALA A 496 8.60 -14.56 29.12
CA ALA A 496 9.61 -13.93 29.95
C ALA A 496 9.28 -14.15 31.44
N GLN A 497 10.26 -13.97 32.31
CA GLN A 497 10.12 -14.07 33.76
C GLN A 497 10.51 -12.72 34.39
N TYR A 498 9.61 -12.08 35.14
CA TYR A 498 9.86 -10.82 35.83
C TYR A 498 9.61 -10.96 37.33
N TYR A 499 10.59 -10.58 38.12
CA TYR A 499 10.47 -10.51 39.58
C TYR A 499 10.56 -9.05 40.00
N PRO A 500 9.49 -8.47 40.59
CA PRO A 500 9.57 -7.14 41.20
C PRO A 500 10.62 -7.15 42.33
N ARG A 501 11.52 -6.16 42.31
CA ARG A 501 12.60 -6.01 43.30
C ARG A 501 12.52 -4.62 43.92
N CYS A 502 13.41 -3.68 43.56
CA CYS A 502 13.45 -2.38 44.23
C CYS A 502 12.78 -1.22 43.49
N PHE A 503 12.65 -1.26 42.16
CA PHE A 503 11.97 -0.20 41.39
C PHE A 503 10.62 -0.67 40.87
N GLY A 504 9.66 0.25 40.68
CA GLY A 504 8.33 -0.13 40.16
C GLY A 504 7.45 -0.88 41.18
N VAL A 505 7.72 -0.74 42.48
CA VAL A 505 7.08 -1.50 43.58
C VAL A 505 6.44 -0.57 44.62
N SER A 506 5.67 -1.13 45.56
CA SER A 506 5.13 -0.36 46.69
C SER A 506 6.15 -0.19 47.80
N LEU A 507 5.96 0.80 48.68
CA LEU A 507 6.77 0.97 49.89
C LEU A 507 6.71 -0.26 50.80
N GLU A 508 5.54 -0.90 50.88
CA GLU A 508 5.37 -2.15 51.64
C GLU A 508 6.26 -3.28 51.10
N HIS A 509 6.41 -3.37 49.77
CA HIS A 509 7.28 -4.37 49.15
C HIS A 509 8.75 -4.12 49.53
N LEU A 510 9.21 -2.88 49.43
CA LEU A 510 10.57 -2.50 49.83
C LEU A 510 10.87 -2.84 51.29
N MET A 511 9.91 -2.57 52.19
CA MET A 511 10.06 -2.87 53.62
C MET A 511 10.05 -4.37 53.94
N LYS A 512 9.42 -5.20 53.10
CA LYS A 512 9.29 -6.65 53.31
C LYS A 512 10.36 -7.47 52.59
N ARG A 513 11.22 -6.83 51.80
CA ARG A 513 12.24 -7.51 51.00
C ARG A 513 13.23 -8.23 51.93
N LYS A 514 13.22 -9.57 51.88
CA LYS A 514 14.19 -10.42 52.58
C LYS A 514 15.44 -10.60 51.72
N LEU A 515 16.60 -10.67 52.36
CA LEU A 515 17.85 -11.08 51.72
C LEU A 515 17.68 -12.52 51.19
N GLU A 516 17.84 -12.72 49.89
CA GLU A 516 18.12 -14.06 49.36
C GLU A 516 19.63 -14.28 49.59
N PRO A 517 20.04 -15.20 50.49
CA PRO A 517 21.45 -15.46 50.70
C PRO A 517 22.06 -15.96 49.38
N GLU A 518 23.27 -15.49 49.05
CA GLU A 518 24.02 -16.05 47.93
C GLU A 518 24.06 -17.57 48.05
N LYS A 519 23.56 -18.27 47.04
CA LYS A 519 23.89 -19.69 46.87
C LYS A 519 25.35 -19.78 46.43
N ASN A 520 26.27 -19.62 47.38
CA ASN A 520 27.64 -20.05 47.21
C ASN A 520 27.63 -21.57 47.04
N LEU A 521 27.88 -22.03 45.81
CA LEU A 521 27.97 -23.46 45.45
C LEU A 521 29.23 -24.14 46.02
N ILE A 522 29.95 -23.46 46.91
CA ILE A 522 31.14 -23.97 47.59
C ILE A 522 30.98 -23.66 49.08
N ASP A 523 30.66 -24.71 49.84
CA ASP A 523 30.57 -24.71 51.30
C ASP A 523 31.98 -24.72 51.88
N PHE A 524 32.47 -23.54 52.29
CA PHE A 524 33.53 -23.47 53.29
C PHE A 524 32.86 -23.07 54.60
N GLY A 525 32.59 -24.07 55.43
CA GLY A 525 32.15 -23.88 56.80
C GLY A 525 33.11 -22.98 57.55
N ASP A 526 32.65 -21.77 57.85
CA ASP A 526 32.78 -21.09 59.13
C ASP A 526 31.89 -19.85 59.06
N GLY A 527 30.95 -19.76 60.01
CA GLY A 527 29.97 -18.68 60.09
C GLY A 527 30.65 -17.34 60.34
N LEU A 528 30.66 -16.49 59.32
CA LEU A 528 30.67 -15.05 59.53
C LEU A 528 29.20 -14.64 59.63
N GLU A 529 28.75 -14.34 60.85
CA GLU A 529 27.54 -13.56 61.04
C GLU A 529 27.68 -12.29 60.18
N GLU A 530 26.92 -12.20 59.09
CA GLU A 530 26.89 -11.00 58.28
C GLU A 530 26.39 -9.86 59.17
N ASP A 531 27.22 -8.85 59.41
CA ASP A 531 26.78 -7.60 60.03
C ASP A 531 25.51 -7.11 59.31
N GLU A 532 24.35 -7.31 59.94
CA GLU A 532 23.09 -6.81 59.44
C GLU A 532 23.24 -5.29 59.37
N GLU A 533 23.20 -4.75 58.16
CA GLU A 533 23.20 -3.30 57.96
C GLU A 533 21.96 -2.73 58.68
N ILE A 534 22.19 -2.10 59.84
CA ILE A 534 21.14 -1.57 60.70
C ILE A 534 20.55 -0.32 60.01
N CYS A 535 19.52 -0.53 59.20
CA CYS A 535 18.75 0.57 58.62
C CYS A 535 17.96 1.29 59.73
N PRO A 536 17.81 2.62 59.65
CA PRO A 536 16.93 3.36 60.56
C PRO A 536 15.50 2.80 60.50
N PRO A 537 14.74 2.87 61.61
CA PRO A 537 13.40 2.31 61.67
C PRO A 537 12.50 2.95 60.60
N ASN A 538 11.74 2.10 59.89
CA ASN A 538 10.84 2.48 58.80
C ASN A 538 11.51 3.10 57.55
N ILE A 539 12.84 3.01 57.40
CA ILE A 539 13.55 3.42 56.18
C ILE A 539 13.92 2.17 55.35
N PRO A 540 13.45 2.07 54.10
CA PRO A 540 13.87 1.01 53.20
C PRO A 540 15.38 1.01 52.97
N ARG A 541 15.97 -0.17 52.86
CA ARG A 541 17.42 -0.35 52.68
C ARG A 541 17.95 0.37 51.45
N GLU A 542 17.20 0.35 50.34
CA GLU A 542 17.60 0.99 49.10
C GLU A 542 17.68 2.51 49.23
N VAL A 543 16.72 3.11 49.94
CA VAL A 543 16.71 4.55 50.27
C VAL A 543 17.91 4.88 51.16
N TYR A 544 18.13 4.08 52.21
CA TYR A 544 19.24 4.24 53.14
C TYR A 544 20.61 4.18 52.43
N ARG A 545 20.84 3.14 51.63
CA ARG A 545 22.11 2.92 50.92
C ARG A 545 22.41 4.02 49.91
N LEU A 546 21.40 4.49 49.17
CA LEU A 546 21.56 5.60 48.23
C LEU A 546 21.92 6.91 48.95
N ILE A 547 21.20 7.27 50.02
CA ILE A 547 21.46 8.49 50.77
C ILE A 547 22.83 8.44 51.48
N CYS A 548 23.18 7.31 52.09
CA CYS A 548 24.48 7.12 52.71
C CYS A 548 25.63 7.22 51.70
N ALA A 549 25.48 6.66 50.51
CA ALA A 549 26.50 6.78 49.46
C ALA A 549 26.66 8.23 48.99
N LEU A 550 25.56 8.96 48.82
CA LEU A 550 25.57 10.38 48.49
C LEU A 550 26.25 11.23 49.58
N GLN A 551 25.93 10.97 50.86
CA GLN A 551 26.58 11.63 52.00
C GLN A 551 28.09 11.37 52.04
N ARG A 552 28.53 10.13 51.77
CA ARG A 552 29.95 9.75 51.74
C ARG A 552 30.73 10.40 50.60
N LEU A 553 30.12 10.51 49.42
CA LEU A 553 30.76 11.16 48.27
C LEU A 553 30.92 12.67 48.47
N GLY A 554 30.02 13.27 49.26
CA GLY A 554 30.01 14.70 49.55
C GLY A 554 29.51 15.55 48.39
N THR A 555 29.12 16.79 48.69
CA THR A 555 28.50 17.72 47.75
C THR A 555 29.41 18.13 46.59
N GLN A 556 30.72 18.12 46.79
CA GLN A 556 31.72 18.54 45.79
C GLN A 556 31.82 17.58 44.58
N LYS A 557 31.32 16.34 44.70
CA LYS A 557 31.34 15.34 43.62
C LYS A 557 30.03 15.26 42.83
N LEU A 558 29.03 16.06 43.18
CA LEU A 558 27.74 16.10 42.51
C LEU A 558 27.76 17.18 41.41
N ASP A 559 28.16 16.81 40.19
CA ASP A 559 28.06 17.69 39.02
C ASP A 559 26.76 17.41 38.26
N LEU A 560 25.90 18.43 38.13
CA LEU A 560 24.63 18.33 37.40
C LEU A 560 24.82 18.24 35.88
N ASN A 561 26.01 18.53 35.37
CA ASN A 561 26.34 18.40 33.96
C ASN A 561 26.81 16.98 33.59
N ASP A 562 26.94 16.07 34.56
CA ASP A 562 27.29 14.69 34.31
C ASP A 562 26.26 14.00 33.39
N ILE A 563 26.75 13.20 32.44
CA ILE A 563 25.88 12.42 31.55
C ILE A 563 25.51 11.12 32.24
N VAL A 564 24.22 10.95 32.59
CA VAL A 564 23.66 9.71 33.15
C VAL A 564 22.90 8.96 32.06
N ASP A 565 23.49 7.88 31.55
CA ASP A 565 22.84 7.00 30.58
C ASP A 565 22.13 5.80 31.25
N ASN A 566 21.42 4.97 30.46
CA ASN A 566 20.72 3.82 31.03
C ASN A 566 21.67 2.74 31.60
N SER A 567 22.92 2.70 31.15
CA SER A 567 23.91 1.71 31.62
C SER A 567 24.35 1.97 33.06
N THR A 568 24.52 3.25 33.41
CA THR A 568 24.82 3.68 34.79
C THR A 568 23.64 3.39 35.72
N PHE A 569 22.40 3.63 35.27
CA PHE A 569 21.20 3.25 36.03
C PHE A 569 21.13 1.74 36.26
N ILE A 570 21.34 0.92 35.23
CA ILE A 570 21.33 -0.56 35.35
C ILE A 570 22.38 -1.02 36.37
N THR A 571 23.55 -0.39 36.40
CA THR A 571 24.62 -0.70 37.35
C THR A 571 24.17 -0.43 38.79
N VAL A 572 23.62 0.76 39.07
CA VAL A 572 23.10 1.11 40.40
C VAL A 572 21.93 0.22 40.80
N ARG A 573 20.97 -0.01 39.87
CA ARG A 573 19.83 -0.89 40.08
C ARG A 573 20.28 -2.30 40.48
N ASN A 574 21.19 -2.90 39.71
CA ASN A 574 21.71 -4.23 40.00
C ASN A 574 22.38 -4.29 41.38
N ALA A 575 23.09 -3.24 41.79
CA ALA A 575 23.75 -3.18 43.11
C ALA A 575 22.77 -3.06 44.28
N LEU A 576 21.63 -2.40 44.07
CA LEU A 576 20.52 -2.36 45.02
C LEU A 576 19.79 -3.70 45.08
N GLU A 577 19.56 -4.33 43.93
CA GLU A 577 18.86 -5.62 43.80
C GLU A 577 19.67 -6.82 44.30
N ASN A 578 21.00 -6.76 44.26
CA ASN A 578 21.89 -7.83 44.71
C ASN A 578 22.49 -7.53 46.09
N ASP A 579 22.18 -6.38 46.68
CA ASP A 579 22.77 -5.92 47.93
C ASP A 579 24.31 -5.85 47.97
N PHE A 580 24.92 -5.67 46.81
CA PHE A 580 26.37 -5.65 46.64
C PHE A 580 26.82 -4.62 45.57
N PRO A 581 27.88 -3.83 45.81
CA PRO A 581 28.66 -3.73 47.05
C PRO A 581 27.88 -3.04 48.16
N LYS A 582 28.15 -3.38 49.44
CA LYS A 582 27.50 -2.72 50.59
C LYS A 582 27.65 -1.20 50.53
N ASP A 583 28.85 -0.73 50.18
CA ASP A 583 29.12 0.68 49.91
C ASP A 583 28.98 1.02 48.42
N LEU A 584 27.90 1.69 48.04
CA LEU A 584 27.61 2.03 46.63
C LEU A 584 28.63 3.02 46.02
N THR A 585 29.48 3.68 46.82
CA THR A 585 30.56 4.52 46.29
C THR A 585 31.60 3.72 45.49
N GLN A 586 31.65 2.40 45.68
CA GLN A 586 32.54 1.48 44.97
C GLN A 586 32.10 1.19 43.53
N LEU A 587 30.88 1.59 43.13
CA LEU A 587 30.35 1.33 41.78
C LEU A 587 31.05 2.12 40.68
N GLN A 588 31.94 3.07 41.02
CA GLN A 588 32.65 3.94 40.07
C GLN A 588 31.71 4.69 39.10
N VAL A 589 30.48 4.95 39.53
CA VAL A 589 29.50 5.77 38.80
C VAL A 589 29.55 7.22 39.28
N PRO A 590 29.17 8.20 38.44
CA PRO A 590 29.03 9.59 38.87
C PRO A 590 28.04 9.72 40.04
N ALA A 591 28.27 10.68 40.95
CA ALA A 591 27.35 10.91 42.07
C ALA A 591 25.93 11.26 41.58
N LEU A 592 25.83 11.92 40.42
CA LEU A 592 24.56 12.21 39.76
C LEU A 592 23.78 10.93 39.39
N ALA A 593 24.44 9.81 39.09
CA ALA A 593 23.77 8.54 38.79
C ALA A 593 23.11 7.92 40.04
N LEU A 594 23.75 8.01 41.22
CA LEU A 594 23.15 7.59 42.49
C LEU A 594 21.98 8.49 42.88
N TYR A 595 22.13 9.81 42.68
CA TYR A 595 21.04 10.76 42.89
C TYR A 595 19.86 10.52 41.95
N SER A 596 20.13 10.29 40.66
CA SER A 596 19.12 9.95 39.65
C SER A 596 18.40 8.63 39.98
N ALA A 597 19.13 7.63 40.49
CA ALA A 597 18.53 6.37 40.94
C ALA A 597 17.61 6.58 42.17
N LEU A 598 17.99 7.43 43.13
CA LEU A 598 17.13 7.79 44.26
C LEU A 598 15.83 8.47 43.81
N LEU A 599 15.93 9.41 42.87
CA LEU A 599 14.75 10.07 42.29
C LEU A 599 13.85 9.07 41.56
N ARG A 600 14.45 8.22 40.73
CA ARG A 600 13.72 7.20 39.97
C ARG A 600 13.08 6.17 40.88
N LEU A 601 13.69 5.85 42.02
CA LEU A 601 13.11 4.97 43.03
C LEU A 601 11.77 5.52 43.49
N PHE A 602 11.71 6.81 43.84
CA PHE A 602 10.48 7.46 44.28
C PHE A 602 9.47 7.69 43.15
N ASP A 603 9.91 8.08 41.95
CA ASP A 603 9.02 8.28 40.79
C ASP A 603 8.33 7.00 40.32
N THR A 604 8.95 5.85 40.57
CA THR A 604 8.44 4.54 40.14
C THR A 604 7.69 3.80 41.25
N LEU A 605 7.52 4.40 42.44
CA LEU A 605 6.71 3.80 43.49
C LEU A 605 5.26 3.64 43.05
N LYS A 606 4.66 2.48 43.36
CA LYS A 606 3.25 2.22 43.08
C LYS A 606 2.32 3.19 43.80
N ASP A 607 2.70 3.56 45.01
CA ASP A 607 2.02 4.54 45.84
C ASP A 607 2.97 5.72 46.07
N PRO A 608 2.55 6.96 45.82
CA PRO A 608 3.43 8.12 45.99
C PRO A 608 3.88 8.26 47.44
N LEU A 609 5.08 8.83 47.61
CA LEU A 609 5.64 9.08 48.94
C LEU A 609 4.74 9.98 49.79
N ILE A 610 4.04 10.92 49.15
CA ILE A 610 2.94 11.68 49.76
C ILE A 610 1.62 11.11 49.25
N PRO A 611 0.84 10.40 50.08
CA PRO A 611 -0.44 9.81 49.69
C PRO A 611 -1.40 10.83 49.10
N PHE A 612 -2.12 10.45 48.04
CA PHE A 612 -3.08 11.32 47.36
C PHE A 612 -4.16 11.91 48.29
N SER A 613 -4.48 11.22 49.39
CA SER A 613 -5.48 11.67 50.38
C SER A 613 -5.12 12.96 51.11
N VAL A 614 -3.82 13.22 51.35
CA VAL A 614 -3.36 14.36 52.16
C VAL A 614 -2.85 15.54 51.33
N GLN A 615 -2.75 15.35 50.02
CA GLN A 615 -2.17 16.32 49.09
C GLN A 615 -2.90 17.67 49.07
N ARG A 616 -4.24 17.65 49.19
CA ARG A 616 -5.04 18.87 49.31
C ARG A 616 -4.75 19.62 50.61
N GLU A 617 -4.59 18.90 51.71
CA GLU A 617 -4.29 19.48 53.03
C GLU A 617 -2.91 20.13 53.02
N ILE A 618 -1.93 19.48 52.39
CA ILE A 618 -0.58 20.02 52.20
C ILE A 618 -0.60 21.31 51.38
N ARG A 619 -1.40 21.35 50.30
CA ARG A 619 -1.58 22.56 49.48
C ARG A 619 -2.15 23.73 50.29
N VAL A 620 -3.13 23.47 51.15
CA VAL A 620 -3.75 24.52 52.00
C VAL A 620 -2.79 24.97 53.10
N ALA A 621 -2.03 24.04 53.67
CA ALA A 621 -1.12 24.32 54.77
C ALA A 621 0.25 24.85 54.31
N CYS A 622 0.51 25.02 52.99
CA CYS A 622 1.81 25.43 52.43
C CYS A 622 2.45 26.66 53.09
N SER A 623 1.67 27.59 53.63
CA SER A 623 2.21 28.77 54.34
C SER A 623 2.37 28.59 55.86
N ASP A 624 2.02 27.44 56.44
CA ASP A 624 2.02 27.16 57.88
C ASP A 624 2.86 25.90 58.21
N ALA A 625 4.04 26.16 58.76
CA ALA A 625 5.01 25.14 59.17
C ALA A 625 4.46 24.12 60.18
N THR A 626 3.64 24.59 61.13
CA THR A 626 3.14 23.76 62.22
C THR A 626 2.03 22.85 61.72
N ALA A 627 1.16 23.40 60.86
CA ALA A 627 0.12 22.63 60.19
C ALA A 627 0.73 21.54 59.28
N LEU A 628 1.80 21.87 58.53
CA LEU A 628 2.45 20.89 57.66
C LEU A 628 3.20 19.80 58.39
N TRP A 629 3.93 20.13 59.45
CA TRP A 629 4.58 19.10 60.27
C TRP A 629 3.56 18.16 60.91
N LYS A 630 2.38 18.67 61.30
CA LYS A 630 1.28 17.86 61.82
C LYS A 630 0.74 16.90 60.77
N ILE A 631 0.67 17.31 59.51
CA ILE A 631 0.26 16.46 58.38
C ILE A 631 1.34 15.41 58.08
N ILE A 632 2.63 15.78 58.06
CA ILE A 632 3.73 14.82 57.85
C ILE A 632 3.76 13.77 58.97
N SER A 633 3.61 14.22 60.22
CA SER A 633 3.58 13.34 61.40
C SER A 633 2.36 12.41 61.44
N SER A 634 1.30 12.71 60.68
CA SER A 634 0.10 11.87 60.58
C SER A 634 0.14 10.90 59.39
N LEU A 635 1.18 10.96 58.55
CA LEU A 635 1.38 10.01 57.45
C LEU A 635 1.65 8.58 57.97
N PRO A 636 1.50 7.55 57.12
CA PRO A 636 1.96 6.22 57.46
C PRO A 636 3.44 6.23 57.92
N PRO A 637 3.83 5.40 58.91
CA PRO A 637 5.15 5.50 59.55
C PRO A 637 6.34 5.44 58.58
N VAL A 638 6.22 4.65 57.50
CA VAL A 638 7.26 4.52 56.45
C VAL A 638 7.35 5.80 55.63
N ASN A 639 6.22 6.36 55.21
CA ASN A 639 6.17 7.61 54.45
C ASN A 639 6.75 8.77 55.27
N ALA A 640 6.32 8.94 56.52
CA ALA A 640 6.82 9.98 57.42
C ALA A 640 8.34 9.85 57.62
N ALA A 641 8.83 8.65 57.94
CA ALA A 641 10.25 8.43 58.18
C ALA A 641 11.11 8.74 56.94
N ILE A 642 10.70 8.31 55.74
CA ILE A 642 11.43 8.61 54.50
C ILE A 642 11.46 10.12 54.24
N ILE A 643 10.35 10.82 54.43
CA ILE A 643 10.28 12.28 54.25
C ILE A 643 11.21 13.00 55.24
N GLU A 644 11.15 12.62 56.52
CA GLU A 644 12.04 13.16 57.56
C GLU A 644 13.52 12.93 57.20
N TYR A 645 13.85 11.71 56.77
CA TYR A 645 15.20 11.33 56.39
C TYR A 645 15.71 12.09 55.16
N LEU A 646 14.85 12.33 54.16
CA LEU A 646 15.17 13.17 53.00
C LEU A 646 15.37 14.63 53.41
N ILE A 647 14.53 15.18 54.28
CA ILE A 647 14.65 16.56 54.78
C ILE A 647 16.00 16.74 55.52
N ASP A 648 16.38 15.78 56.36
CA ASP A 648 17.67 15.81 57.05
C ASP A 648 18.86 15.79 56.08
N TYR A 649 18.81 14.93 55.05
CA TYR A 649 19.82 14.88 54.00
C TYR A 649 19.89 16.20 53.20
N LEU A 650 18.75 16.77 52.81
CA LEU A 650 18.69 18.06 52.09
C LEU A 650 19.25 19.21 52.94
N ARG A 651 18.96 19.24 54.24
CA ARG A 651 19.51 20.25 55.15
C ARG A 651 21.04 20.18 55.20
N GLU A 652 21.60 18.97 55.28
CA GLU A 652 23.04 18.75 55.23
C GLU A 652 23.64 19.20 53.89
N LEU A 653 22.97 18.87 52.78
CA LEU A 653 23.37 19.27 51.44
C LEU A 653 23.42 20.81 51.28
N ILE A 654 22.37 21.51 51.72
CA ILE A 654 22.23 22.97 51.64
C ILE A 654 23.27 23.68 52.51
N ALA A 655 23.56 23.16 53.70
CA ALA A 655 24.56 23.73 54.59
C ALA A 655 25.99 23.67 54.01
N GLN A 656 26.26 22.71 53.12
CA GLN A 656 27.58 22.50 52.51
C GLN A 656 27.78 23.25 51.18
N ILE A 657 26.73 23.82 50.58
CA ILE A 657 26.82 24.57 49.32
C ILE A 657 26.12 25.94 49.46
N PRO A 658 26.76 26.97 50.06
CA PRO A 658 26.15 28.27 50.33
C PRO A 658 25.75 29.06 49.07
N GLU A 659 26.45 28.83 47.95
CA GLU A 659 26.19 29.42 46.64
C GLU A 659 25.04 28.72 45.89
N ALA A 660 24.60 27.57 46.37
CA ALA A 660 23.53 26.81 45.74
C ALA A 660 22.13 27.25 46.16
N THR A 661 21.96 28.32 46.93
CA THR A 661 20.65 29.01 47.01
C THR A 661 20.13 29.41 45.63
N GLY A 662 21.00 29.61 44.63
CA GLY A 662 20.60 29.85 43.23
C GLY A 662 20.56 28.61 42.31
N LEU A 663 21.20 27.49 42.67
CA LEU A 663 21.31 26.29 41.82
C LEU A 663 20.54 25.07 42.38
N LEU A 664 20.33 24.95 43.69
CA LEU A 664 19.45 23.97 44.33
C LEU A 664 17.96 24.30 44.15
N GLN A 665 17.63 25.48 43.60
CA GLN A 665 16.32 25.73 43.01
C GLN A 665 16.02 24.80 41.82
N PHE A 666 17.01 24.05 41.31
CA PHE A 666 16.82 23.22 40.12
C PHE A 666 16.48 21.73 40.41
N PHE A 667 15.16 21.50 40.50
CA PHE A 667 14.41 20.72 39.51
C PHE A 667 13.98 19.26 39.70
N PHE A 668 14.35 18.47 40.72
CA PHE A 668 13.89 17.06 40.74
C PHE A 668 13.20 16.52 42.00
N LEU A 669 13.66 16.80 43.22
CA LEU A 669 12.94 16.26 44.40
C LEU A 669 11.58 16.95 44.60
N GLY A 670 11.51 18.24 44.28
CA GLY A 670 10.25 19.00 44.24
C GLY A 670 9.30 18.48 43.19
N LYS A 671 9.82 17.99 42.07
CA LYS A 671 9.03 17.40 40.99
C LYS A 671 8.51 16.00 41.34
N CYS A 672 9.29 15.15 42.03
CA CYS A 672 8.78 13.85 42.52
C CYS A 672 7.68 14.03 43.59
N VAL A 673 7.80 15.05 44.44
CA VAL A 673 6.76 15.44 45.40
C VAL A 673 5.57 16.13 44.71
N ALA A 674 5.79 16.87 43.62
CA ALA A 674 4.78 17.67 42.91
C ALA A 674 4.06 16.98 41.73
N GLU A 675 4.65 16.02 41.02
CA GLU A 675 3.96 15.21 39.99
C GLU A 675 2.92 14.28 40.63
N SER A 676 3.12 13.95 41.91
CA SER A 676 2.07 13.37 42.75
C SER A 676 0.84 14.30 42.88
N LEU A 677 1.03 15.63 42.80
CA LEU A 677 0.00 16.67 42.94
C LEU A 677 -0.61 17.15 41.61
N GLU A 678 0.04 16.94 40.46
CA GLU A 678 -0.43 17.39 39.12
C GLU A 678 -1.33 16.38 38.39
N ASN A 679 -1.24 15.08 38.69
CA ASN A 679 -2.10 14.06 38.07
C ASN A 679 -3.55 14.02 38.62
N ALA A 680 -3.90 14.92 39.54
CA ALA A 680 -5.28 15.21 39.91
C ALA A 680 -5.83 16.28 38.96
N GLY A 681 -6.56 15.83 37.92
CA GLY A 681 -6.98 16.64 36.78
C GLY A 681 -7.65 17.99 37.08
N ASP A 682 -7.42 18.92 36.14
CA ASP A 682 -7.95 20.28 36.02
C ASP A 682 -7.70 21.18 37.23
N TYR A 683 -6.79 22.16 37.11
CA TYR A 683 -6.98 23.57 37.50
C TYR A 683 -5.65 24.34 37.39
N HIS A 684 -5.67 25.45 36.64
CA HIS A 684 -4.58 26.43 36.55
C HIS A 684 -4.25 27.02 37.92
N GLY A 685 -3.13 26.61 38.50
CA GLY A 685 -2.62 27.16 39.76
C GLY A 685 -1.51 26.29 40.33
N GLY A 686 -0.36 26.26 39.64
CA GLY A 686 0.84 25.58 40.14
C GLY A 686 1.24 26.18 41.49
N ILE A 687 1.34 25.34 42.52
CA ILE A 687 2.09 25.71 43.73
C ILE A 687 3.53 25.91 43.27
N ASP A 688 4.16 27.00 43.69
CA ASP A 688 5.59 27.20 43.51
C ASP A 688 6.32 26.13 44.36
N CYS A 689 6.66 25.01 43.72
CA CYS A 689 7.19 23.81 44.37
C CYS A 689 8.55 24.09 45.03
N VAL A 690 9.26 25.08 44.49
CA VAL A 690 10.47 25.66 45.07
C VAL A 690 10.16 26.27 46.43
N ARG A 691 9.08 27.07 46.51
CA ARG A 691 8.63 27.70 47.76
C ARG A 691 8.22 26.68 48.83
N LEU A 692 7.55 25.58 48.46
CA LEU A 692 7.16 24.51 49.39
C LEU A 692 8.37 23.75 49.96
N LEU A 693 9.38 23.46 49.13
CA LEU A 693 10.61 22.80 49.56
C LEU A 693 11.52 23.73 50.37
N GLU A 694 11.71 24.97 49.93
CA GLU A 694 12.41 26.01 50.68
C GLU A 694 11.76 26.21 52.05
N GLN A 695 10.42 26.16 52.10
CA GLN A 695 9.65 26.18 53.33
C GLN A 695 9.86 24.91 54.18
N LEU A 696 9.71 23.70 53.64
CA LEU A 696 9.94 22.44 54.38
C LEU A 696 11.35 22.36 54.98
N VAL A 697 12.36 22.80 54.23
CA VAL A 697 13.76 22.87 54.69
C VAL A 697 13.94 23.98 55.75
N ALA A 698 13.42 25.18 55.51
CA ALA A 698 13.48 26.28 56.48
C ALA A 698 12.73 25.94 57.78
N TRP A 699 11.64 25.17 57.70
CA TRP A 699 10.85 24.73 58.85
C TRP A 699 11.55 23.65 59.66
N ALA A 700 12.24 22.71 59.00
CA ALA A 700 13.11 21.77 59.69
C ALA A 700 14.22 22.51 60.45
N ASP A 701 14.76 23.60 59.90
CA ASP A 701 15.74 24.41 60.59
C ASP A 701 15.16 25.11 61.84
N VAL A 702 13.93 25.64 61.76
CA VAL A 702 13.23 26.28 62.91
C VAL A 702 12.83 25.27 63.99
N ILE A 703 12.29 24.10 63.61
CA ILE A 703 11.83 23.07 64.55
C ILE A 703 13.01 22.35 65.23
N PHE A 704 14.10 22.10 64.50
CA PHE A 704 15.24 21.33 65.03
C PHE A 704 16.39 22.19 65.60
N ARG A 705 16.54 23.47 65.21
CA ARG A 705 17.51 24.41 65.85
C ARG A 705 16.91 25.28 66.96
N GLY A 706 15.59 25.26 67.16
CA GLY A 706 14.90 26.00 68.21
C GLY A 706 15.19 25.46 69.62
N GLY A 707 16.42 25.63 70.10
CA GLY A 707 16.79 25.47 71.52
C GLY A 707 16.17 26.52 72.45
N ALA A 708 15.20 27.31 71.97
CA ALA A 708 14.38 28.20 72.78
C ALA A 708 12.97 28.24 72.18
N LEU A 709 11.96 27.97 73.03
CA LEU A 709 10.52 27.93 72.76
C LEU A 709 9.97 26.63 72.14
N LEU A 710 10.04 25.53 72.90
CA LEU A 710 8.99 24.48 72.95
C LEU A 710 9.18 23.63 74.22
N THR A 711 9.01 24.26 75.38
CA THR A 711 9.00 23.58 76.70
C THR A 711 7.70 22.81 76.98
N THR A 712 6.93 22.40 75.97
CA THR A 712 5.61 21.75 76.19
C THR A 712 5.24 20.72 75.12
N VAL A 713 6.03 19.66 74.91
CA VAL A 713 5.52 18.41 74.29
C VAL A 713 6.15 17.19 74.97
N PRO A 714 5.47 16.50 75.91
CA PRO A 714 6.08 15.46 76.75
C PRO A 714 6.35 14.10 76.07
N HIS A 715 6.09 13.95 74.77
CA HIS A 715 6.07 12.63 74.11
C HIS A 715 7.15 12.43 73.02
N LEU A 716 8.08 13.37 72.84
CA LEU A 716 9.14 13.30 71.82
C LEU A 716 10.51 12.80 72.34
N GLU A 717 10.72 12.73 73.65
CA GLU A 717 12.06 12.39 74.21
C GLU A 717 12.53 10.95 73.96
N PRO A 718 11.71 9.87 74.04
CA PRO A 718 12.28 8.52 74.00
C PRO A 718 12.76 8.08 72.61
N ARG A 719 12.14 8.56 71.52
CA ARG A 719 12.49 8.15 70.14
C ARG A 719 13.59 9.02 69.52
N VAL A 720 13.64 10.31 69.86
CA VAL A 720 14.66 11.26 69.37
C VAL A 720 16.00 11.06 70.07
N VAL A 721 16.00 10.66 71.35
CA VAL A 721 17.24 10.28 72.05
C VAL A 721 17.82 9.00 71.45
N ALA A 722 17.01 7.99 71.10
CA ALA A 722 17.50 6.75 70.49
C ALA A 722 18.21 6.96 69.13
N LEU A 723 17.68 7.84 68.27
CA LEU A 723 18.30 8.20 66.98
C LEU A 723 19.56 9.07 67.14
N ARG A 724 19.57 10.03 68.09
CA ARG A 724 20.75 10.84 68.41
C ARG A 724 21.88 10.02 69.03
N SER A 725 21.55 9.03 69.87
CA SER A 725 22.52 8.11 70.47
C SER A 725 23.17 7.19 69.44
N LEU A 726 22.43 6.70 68.43
CA LEU A 726 22.98 5.87 67.35
C LEU A 726 23.94 6.64 66.43
N CYS A 727 23.67 7.93 66.16
CA CYS A 727 24.57 8.79 65.38
C CYS A 727 25.77 9.31 66.19
N ALA A 728 25.64 9.51 67.50
CA ALA A 728 26.76 9.90 68.37
C ALA A 728 27.72 8.74 68.66
N TYR A 729 27.21 7.51 68.82
CA TYR A 729 28.04 6.33 69.14
C TYR A 729 29.04 5.97 68.03
N ARG A 730 28.83 6.41 66.78
CA ARG A 730 29.80 6.21 65.68
C ARG A 730 30.83 7.34 65.51
N ARG A 731 30.71 8.47 66.22
CA ARG A 731 31.75 9.52 66.19
C ARG A 731 32.91 9.24 67.16
N ASP A 732 32.68 8.49 68.23
CA ASP A 732 33.69 8.28 69.28
C ASP A 732 34.51 6.96 69.13
N VAL A 733 34.24 6.13 68.12
CA VAL A 733 35.03 4.91 67.82
C VAL A 733 36.13 5.15 66.76
N ALA A 734 36.23 6.36 66.20
CA ALA A 734 37.27 6.71 65.23
C ALA A 734 38.47 7.49 65.83
N ILE A 735 38.54 7.68 67.15
CA ILE A 735 39.64 8.38 67.83
C ILE A 735 40.15 7.54 69.02
N PHE A 736 40.60 6.31 68.76
CA PHE A 736 41.66 5.63 69.54
C PHE A 736 42.09 4.40 68.74
N GLY A 737 43.22 4.54 68.04
CA GLY A 737 43.75 3.52 67.13
C GLY A 737 45.05 3.97 66.48
N SER A 738 46.02 4.39 67.31
CA SER A 738 47.46 4.41 67.03
C SER A 738 48.16 3.70 68.17
#